data_AF-A0A132TB39-F1
#
_entry.id   AF-A0A132TB39-F1
#
_cell.length_a   1.000
_cell.length_b   1.000
_cell.length_c   1.000
_cell.angle_alpha   90.00
_cell.angle_beta   90.00
_cell.angle_gamma   90.00
#
_symmetry.space_group_name_H-M   'P 1'
#
loop_
_entity.id
_entity.type
_entity.pdbx_description
1 polymer ?
#
loop_
_entity_poly.entity_id
_entity_poly.type
_entity_poly.pdbx_seq_one_letter_code
_entity_poly.pdbx_strand_id
1 'polypeptide(L)'
;MGFYVRKSLSAGPFRFNLSKSGVGVSVGVPGFRVGTGPRGNYVHMGRDGVYYRTTLNGPTAPASAPRPAPAAFQPSGILMEDVTGATAVELAPTGGGDIVEQLNTAASRTPWGWWVTAATVLLGLISLPWGLIVWALLAPLCIWMVLNDRARKTVILFYDVEDEHFTWFDTLVRMWPWLSESQKLWRVLQAGNVATTHQFKTNSGASRIINRVDVAAATTGPKALSINIAVPSITAGKAALYLLPDRILVRDGNRFSDINYAHLTVHSGDTRFIESNATPRDAVQVDQTWQYVNVRGGPDRRYKNNRVLPIMRYGTLDLTSSHGLQWQLQISRADAAAPVARAITAAPPLQSPTSPPAVQHLPAPAKRTPAPPAPVAPTTARLIASPVAALTTRSKKAPITRTVLTRRATAYPASEATFTAIDLETTGLDPAKDRIVEIGLVKFSADGTILDEFATLINSPGSDPEARAIHQIVDDDLVGAPSIEQALPEVLAFIDGTILVAHNCEFEEGFLAAAARHAKVKLPRIVVLCTLQTSRRQLDGRAFSLTAMYKTATGGWSDQKHTALGDARAVREVLLWLLTNAPTPLYLTAGPLTPQATTFTECPISCRPVPLSRGSVAELLNSFPQSPHPRSGDPAQAQQYVALLTDAVEDGRLTYDEADALTRQARATRLTGSQLKTLHHTAWNETYPDSKAHDWHLLSPVQRREMYLLADALGLSELSIQIDDVIQQCAEPSPPPEARYLKSLRIAIVGDHNEVIDLRERAESFGAKLAVNVTKTVQWMVSTTPDATDSGHTTARKLGIPIITPAEGATRLDDAIREAELKAYERQRELDRHAALRQQRADEADAYWRPTWRSTELDRDPEPQPWYD
;
A
#
# COMPACT_ATOMS: atom_id res chain seq x y z
N MET A 1 -45.36 71.47 -3.94
CA MET A 1 -45.49 70.03 -3.62
C MET A 1 -44.64 69.25 -4.62
N GLY A 2 -43.55 68.63 -4.19
CA GLY A 2 -42.71 67.80 -5.05
C GLY A 2 -43.09 66.33 -4.89
N PHE A 3 -43.30 65.62 -6.00
CA PHE A 3 -43.59 64.19 -5.96
C PHE A 3 -42.35 63.41 -5.49
N TYR A 4 -42.55 62.45 -4.58
CA TYR A 4 -41.51 61.49 -4.17
C TYR A 4 -41.85 60.09 -4.71
N VAL A 5 -40.85 59.39 -5.22
CA VAL A 5 -40.99 57.99 -5.68
C VAL A 5 -40.42 57.07 -4.61
N ARG A 6 -41.14 56.00 -4.25
CA ARG A 6 -40.70 55.01 -3.26
C ARG A 6 -39.42 54.32 -3.73
N LYS A 7 -38.37 54.32 -2.90
CA LYS A 7 -37.03 53.75 -3.20
C LYS A 7 -37.02 52.24 -3.43
N SER A 8 -38.07 51.52 -3.01
CA SER A 8 -38.18 50.07 -3.23
C SER A 8 -39.64 49.64 -3.38
N LEU A 9 -39.91 48.72 -4.30
CA LEU A 9 -41.18 48.00 -4.42
C LEU A 9 -40.96 46.51 -4.11
N SER A 10 -41.87 45.90 -3.37
CA SER A 10 -41.83 44.46 -3.08
C SER A 10 -43.07 43.80 -3.69
N ALA A 11 -42.88 42.70 -4.42
CA ALA A 11 -43.94 41.91 -5.02
C ALA A 11 -43.61 40.41 -4.85
N GLY A 12 -44.28 39.75 -3.92
CA GLY A 12 -44.01 38.35 -3.57
C GLY A 12 -42.56 38.14 -3.07
N PRO A 13 -41.85 37.10 -3.52
CA PRO A 13 -40.47 36.83 -3.11
C PRO A 13 -39.47 37.84 -3.70
N PHE A 14 -39.90 38.70 -4.62
CA PHE A 14 -39.05 39.67 -5.32
C PHE A 14 -39.14 41.07 -4.71
N ARG A 15 -38.01 41.76 -4.69
CA ARG A 15 -37.90 43.16 -4.29
C ARG A 15 -37.06 43.94 -5.30
N PHE A 16 -37.64 45.03 -5.77
CA PHE A 16 -37.08 45.94 -6.76
C PHE A 16 -36.64 47.22 -6.06
N ASN A 17 -35.35 47.55 -6.11
CA ASN A 17 -34.80 48.78 -5.56
C ASN A 17 -34.50 49.76 -6.70
N LEU A 18 -35.12 50.93 -6.65
CA LEU A 18 -34.98 51.97 -7.65
C LEU A 18 -33.97 53.00 -7.12
N SER A 19 -32.80 53.10 -7.78
CA SER A 19 -31.74 54.03 -7.42
C SER A 19 -31.32 54.88 -8.62
N LYS A 20 -30.66 56.03 -8.38
CA LYS A 20 -30.12 56.89 -9.47
C LYS A 20 -29.11 56.18 -10.36
N SER A 21 -28.47 55.10 -9.88
CA SER A 21 -27.51 54.30 -10.64
C SER A 21 -28.15 53.12 -11.40
N GLY A 22 -29.47 52.93 -11.34
CA GLY A 22 -30.22 51.86 -12.01
C GLY A 22 -31.09 51.03 -11.06
N VAL A 23 -31.87 50.11 -11.64
CA VAL A 23 -32.82 49.23 -10.93
C VAL A 23 -32.12 47.94 -10.51
N GLY A 24 -32.23 47.57 -9.23
CA GLY A 24 -31.75 46.29 -8.71
C GLY A 24 -32.91 45.38 -8.36
N VAL A 25 -32.76 44.09 -8.62
CA VAL A 25 -33.78 43.05 -8.30
C VAL A 25 -33.16 42.03 -7.37
N SER A 26 -33.88 41.69 -6.31
CA SER A 26 -33.48 40.65 -5.36
C SER A 26 -34.62 39.70 -5.07
N VAL A 27 -34.30 38.43 -4.89
CA VAL A 27 -35.25 37.38 -4.53
C VAL A 27 -34.79 36.68 -3.26
N GLY A 28 -35.72 36.35 -2.37
CA GLY A 28 -35.42 35.57 -1.18
C GLY A 28 -36.38 35.81 -0.02
N VAL A 29 -36.18 35.01 1.02
CA VAL A 29 -37.02 34.98 2.23
C VAL A 29 -36.52 35.97 3.29
N PRO A 30 -37.35 36.36 4.27
CA PRO A 30 -36.89 37.21 5.38
C PRO A 30 -35.68 36.59 6.08
N GLY A 31 -34.55 37.29 6.09
CA GLY A 31 -33.30 36.82 6.67
C GLY A 31 -32.22 36.38 5.67
N PHE A 32 -32.58 36.06 4.42
CA PHE A 32 -31.60 35.71 3.38
C PHE A 32 -32.10 36.08 1.99
N ARG A 33 -31.34 36.93 1.28
CA ARG A 33 -31.69 37.43 -0.05
C ARG A 33 -30.48 37.50 -0.96
N VAL A 34 -30.69 37.14 -2.23
CA VAL A 34 -29.69 37.27 -3.30
C VAL A 34 -30.24 38.23 -4.33
N GLY A 35 -29.42 39.17 -4.79
CA GLY A 35 -29.87 40.17 -5.75
C GLY A 35 -28.79 40.60 -6.72
N THR A 36 -29.25 41.11 -7.86
CA THR A 36 -28.43 41.71 -8.90
C THR A 36 -28.79 43.17 -9.05
N GLY A 37 -27.79 44.00 -9.34
CA GLY A 37 -27.99 45.42 -9.55
C GLY A 37 -26.80 46.06 -10.27
N PRO A 38 -26.82 47.39 -10.46
CA PRO A 38 -25.85 48.10 -11.31
C PRO A 38 -24.38 48.02 -10.86
N ARG A 39 -24.13 47.55 -9.62
CA ARG A 39 -22.79 47.37 -9.03
C ARG A 39 -22.41 45.89 -8.86
N GLY A 40 -23.08 45.00 -9.58
CA GLY A 40 -22.84 43.57 -9.56
C GLY A 40 -23.75 42.79 -8.60
N ASN A 41 -23.52 41.48 -8.54
CA ASN A 41 -24.32 40.54 -7.77
C ASN A 41 -23.94 40.60 -6.28
N TYR A 42 -24.93 40.50 -5.40
CA TYR A 42 -24.71 40.55 -3.95
C TYR A 42 -25.60 39.55 -3.20
N VAL A 43 -25.11 39.14 -2.04
CA VAL A 43 -25.84 38.32 -1.07
C VAL A 43 -25.98 39.07 0.24
N HIS A 44 -27.17 39.01 0.83
CA HIS A 44 -27.50 39.64 2.10
C HIS A 44 -28.14 38.60 3.04
N MET A 45 -27.53 38.38 4.21
CA MET A 45 -28.00 37.44 5.23
C MET A 45 -28.01 38.09 6.60
N GLY A 46 -29.07 37.92 7.37
CA GLY A 46 -29.15 38.44 8.75
C GLY A 46 -30.56 38.57 9.30
N ARG A 47 -30.72 38.33 10.60
CA ARG A 47 -31.96 38.42 11.36
C ARG A 47 -31.66 39.03 12.74
N ASP A 48 -32.62 39.76 13.30
CA ASP A 48 -32.57 40.28 14.68
C ASP A 48 -31.31 41.13 14.99
N GLY A 49 -30.98 42.05 14.09
CA GLY A 49 -29.99 43.10 14.32
C GLY A 49 -28.57 42.81 13.84
N VAL A 50 -28.27 41.60 13.38
CA VAL A 50 -26.97 41.24 12.78
C VAL A 50 -27.12 40.95 11.30
N TYR A 51 -26.45 41.74 10.46
CA TYR A 51 -26.55 41.64 9.00
C TYR A 51 -25.17 41.54 8.35
N TYR A 52 -25.04 40.60 7.42
CA TYR A 52 -23.87 40.37 6.58
C TYR A 52 -24.25 40.59 5.11
N ARG A 53 -23.49 41.44 4.41
CA ARG A 53 -23.66 41.71 2.98
C ARG A 53 -22.31 41.62 2.27
N THR A 54 -22.25 40.86 1.18
CA THR A 54 -21.05 40.78 0.33
C THR A 54 -21.42 40.88 -1.16
N THR A 55 -20.57 41.52 -1.95
CA THR A 55 -20.68 41.63 -3.42
C THR A 55 -19.76 40.60 -4.06
N LEU A 56 -20.30 39.80 -4.97
CA LEU A 56 -19.67 38.55 -5.39
C LEU A 56 -18.67 38.68 -6.54
N ASN A 57 -18.36 39.87 -7.06
CA ASN A 57 -17.25 40.09 -8.00
C ASN A 57 -16.88 41.59 -8.04
N GLY A 58 -15.61 41.92 -7.82
CA GLY A 58 -15.02 43.24 -8.11
C GLY A 58 -13.94 43.10 -9.17
N PRO A 59 -13.82 44.00 -10.17
CA PRO A 59 -12.90 43.81 -11.28
C PRO A 59 -11.46 44.22 -10.93
N THR A 60 -10.51 43.38 -11.35
CA THR A 60 -9.07 43.64 -11.43
C THR A 60 -8.78 44.72 -12.47
N ALA A 61 -8.04 45.76 -12.10
CA ALA A 61 -7.58 46.80 -13.03
C ALA A 61 -6.25 46.38 -13.72
N PRO A 62 -6.04 46.73 -15.00
CA PRO A 62 -4.82 46.37 -15.74
C PRO A 62 -3.68 47.37 -15.50
N ALA A 63 -2.45 46.88 -15.69
CA ALA A 63 -1.18 47.56 -15.47
C ALA A 63 -0.98 48.79 -16.39
N SER A 64 -0.38 49.85 -15.83
CA SER A 64 0.16 50.99 -16.59
C SER A 64 1.61 51.27 -16.17
N ALA A 65 2.39 51.76 -17.15
CA ALA A 65 3.85 51.88 -17.21
C ALA A 65 4.52 52.66 -16.05
N PRO A 66 5.85 52.48 -15.82
CA PRO A 66 6.51 52.98 -14.63
C PRO A 66 6.73 54.50 -14.68
N ARG A 67 6.32 55.19 -13.62
CA ARG A 67 6.64 56.59 -13.32
C ARG A 67 7.83 56.62 -12.34
N PRO A 68 8.70 57.66 -12.35
CA PRO A 68 9.85 57.72 -11.44
C PRO A 68 9.39 57.71 -9.98
N ALA A 69 10.06 56.91 -9.16
CA ALA A 69 9.68 56.68 -7.77
C ALA A 69 9.70 58.00 -6.98
N PRO A 70 8.60 58.38 -6.29
CA PRO A 70 8.70 59.35 -5.22
C PRO A 70 9.49 58.73 -4.05
N ALA A 71 10.26 59.55 -3.34
CA ALA A 71 11.01 59.12 -2.17
C ALA A 71 10.08 58.34 -1.21
N ALA A 72 10.46 57.10 -0.90
CA ALA A 72 9.65 56.19 -0.11
C ALA A 72 9.38 56.83 1.27
N PHE A 73 8.10 57.03 1.55
CA PHE A 73 7.62 57.28 2.91
C PHE A 73 8.09 56.11 3.78
N GLN A 74 9.06 56.37 4.67
CA GLN A 74 9.51 55.40 5.68
C GLN A 74 8.54 55.52 6.86
N PRO A 75 7.61 54.57 7.07
CA PRO A 75 6.76 54.61 8.25
C PRO A 75 7.62 54.52 9.51
N SER A 76 7.20 55.18 10.59
CA SER A 76 7.89 55.12 11.89
C SER A 76 7.86 53.73 12.57
N GLY A 77 7.13 52.78 11.98
CA GLY A 77 7.00 51.38 12.45
C GLY A 77 8.00 50.43 11.79
N ILE A 78 8.14 49.24 12.36
CA ILE A 78 8.93 48.15 11.77
C ILE A 78 8.11 47.56 10.61
N LEU A 79 8.65 47.57 9.39
CA LEU A 79 8.03 46.93 8.24
C LEU A 79 8.19 45.40 8.39
N MET A 80 7.07 44.70 8.51
CA MET A 80 7.03 43.24 8.55
C MET A 80 6.84 42.70 7.14
N GLU A 81 7.85 42.02 6.61
CA GLU A 81 7.84 41.39 5.29
C GLU A 81 7.45 39.92 5.42
N ASP A 82 6.70 39.40 4.45
CA ASP A 82 6.37 37.98 4.36
C ASP A 82 7.60 37.18 3.91
N VAL A 83 7.91 36.09 4.63
CA VAL A 83 9.05 35.21 4.36
C VAL A 83 8.63 33.77 4.03
N THR A 84 7.35 33.54 3.72
CA THR A 84 6.77 32.21 3.52
C THR A 84 6.99 31.59 2.13
N GLY A 85 7.61 32.33 1.19
CA GLY A 85 7.88 31.88 -0.17
C GLY A 85 6.63 31.78 -1.05
N ALA A 86 6.75 31.06 -2.17
CA ALA A 86 5.66 30.80 -3.09
C ALA A 86 4.61 29.86 -2.48
N THR A 87 3.33 30.11 -2.78
CA THR A 87 2.21 29.24 -2.38
C THR A 87 2.19 27.94 -3.19
N ALA A 88 1.46 26.92 -2.73
CA ALA A 88 1.33 25.66 -3.49
C ALA A 88 0.69 25.84 -4.90
N VAL A 89 0.01 26.96 -5.14
CA VAL A 89 -0.56 27.33 -6.45
C VAL A 89 0.50 27.90 -7.40
N GLU A 90 1.53 28.53 -6.84
CA GLU A 90 2.64 29.17 -7.57
C GLU A 90 3.83 28.21 -7.77
N LEU A 91 3.91 27.16 -6.96
CA LEU A 91 4.87 26.06 -7.13
C LEU A 91 4.50 25.20 -8.34
N ALA A 92 5.25 25.34 -9.43
CA ALA A 92 5.17 24.42 -10.56
C ALA A 92 5.57 23.00 -10.10
N PRO A 93 4.77 21.97 -10.38
CA PRO A 93 5.11 20.60 -10.02
C PRO A 93 6.41 20.20 -10.73
N THR A 94 7.30 19.57 -9.97
CA THR A 94 8.65 19.20 -10.46
C THR A 94 8.80 17.70 -10.70
N GLY A 95 7.86 16.88 -10.21
CA GLY A 95 7.82 15.44 -10.46
C GLY A 95 7.01 15.06 -11.70
N GLY A 96 7.46 14.06 -12.45
CA GLY A 96 6.81 13.57 -13.67
C GLY A 96 5.60 12.65 -13.46
N GLY A 97 4.74 12.89 -12.47
CA GLY A 97 3.64 11.97 -12.12
C GLY A 97 2.27 12.61 -11.89
N ASP A 98 1.21 11.87 -12.22
CA ASP A 98 -0.22 12.21 -12.08
C ASP A 98 -0.68 12.36 -10.60
N ILE A 99 0.19 12.09 -9.61
CA ILE A 99 -0.21 12.01 -8.20
C ILE A 99 -0.68 13.35 -7.61
N VAL A 100 -0.05 14.47 -8.02
CA VAL A 100 -0.43 15.82 -7.59
C VAL A 100 -1.80 16.18 -8.16
N GLU A 101 -2.07 15.81 -9.40
CA GLU A 101 -3.35 16.03 -10.07
C GLU A 101 -4.46 15.18 -9.43
N GLN A 102 -4.18 13.90 -9.14
CA GLN A 102 -5.10 13.02 -8.42
C GLN A 102 -5.41 13.53 -7.00
N LEU A 103 -4.39 14.00 -6.25
CA LEU A 103 -4.59 14.56 -4.92
C LEU A 103 -5.40 15.86 -4.95
N ASN A 104 -5.13 16.75 -5.90
CA ASN A 104 -5.91 17.97 -6.08
C ASN A 104 -7.37 17.66 -6.49
N THR A 105 -7.57 16.67 -7.35
CA THR A 105 -8.89 16.19 -7.77
C THR A 105 -9.65 15.61 -6.57
N ALA A 106 -9.01 14.72 -5.80
CA ALA A 106 -9.57 14.13 -4.59
C ALA A 106 -9.93 15.19 -3.55
N ALA A 107 -9.04 16.16 -3.33
CA ALA A 107 -9.25 17.26 -2.41
C ALA A 107 -10.43 18.15 -2.82
N SER A 108 -10.61 18.41 -4.12
CA SER A 108 -11.67 19.28 -4.64
C SER A 108 -13.10 18.69 -4.52
N ARG A 109 -13.24 17.39 -4.28
CA ARG A 109 -14.55 16.73 -4.21
C ARG A 109 -15.33 17.16 -2.97
N THR A 110 -16.58 17.55 -3.14
CA THR A 110 -17.50 17.88 -2.03
C THR A 110 -17.99 16.61 -1.33
N PRO A 111 -18.00 16.54 0.02
CA PRO A 111 -18.55 15.38 0.73
C PRO A 111 -20.08 15.51 0.83
N TRP A 112 -20.82 14.80 -0.01
CA TRP A 112 -22.28 14.80 -0.05
C TRP A 112 -22.91 13.87 0.99
N GLY A 113 -22.22 12.81 1.41
CA GLY A 113 -22.73 11.78 2.31
C GLY A 113 -23.18 12.32 3.66
N TRP A 114 -22.49 13.32 4.21
CA TRP A 114 -22.89 13.97 5.47
C TRP A 114 -24.13 14.84 5.31
N TRP A 115 -24.28 15.55 4.19
CA TRP A 115 -25.46 16.35 3.90
C TRP A 115 -26.70 15.48 3.68
N VAL A 116 -26.54 14.36 2.98
CA VAL A 116 -27.62 13.38 2.80
C VAL A 116 -27.98 12.69 4.12
N THR A 117 -26.99 12.34 4.94
CA THR A 117 -27.26 11.80 6.29
C THR A 117 -28.03 12.80 7.15
N ALA A 118 -27.60 14.06 7.18
CA ALA A 118 -28.27 15.11 7.94
C ALA A 118 -29.71 15.36 7.44
N ALA A 119 -29.93 15.37 6.12
CA ALA A 119 -31.25 15.50 5.52
C ALA A 119 -32.16 14.32 5.86
N THR A 120 -31.63 13.09 5.84
CA THR A 120 -32.34 11.87 6.22
C THR A 120 -32.74 11.86 7.69
N VAL A 121 -31.83 12.30 8.59
CA VAL A 121 -32.12 12.46 10.01
C VAL A 121 -33.26 13.46 10.22
N LEU A 122 -33.17 14.63 9.59
CA LEU A 122 -34.20 15.67 9.66
C LEU A 122 -35.56 15.17 9.12
N LEU A 123 -35.54 14.47 7.97
CA LEU A 123 -36.74 13.93 7.35
C LEU A 123 -37.45 12.92 8.24
N GLY A 124 -36.71 12.02 8.90
CA GLY A 124 -37.30 11.09 9.84
C GLY A 124 -37.81 11.77 11.11
N LEU A 125 -37.13 12.82 11.64
CA LEU A 125 -37.66 13.60 12.77
C LEU A 125 -39.00 14.27 12.44
N ILE A 126 -39.14 14.85 11.25
CA ILE A 126 -40.37 15.55 10.82
C ILE A 126 -41.52 14.56 10.55
N SER A 127 -41.21 13.31 10.22
CA SER A 127 -42.17 12.30 9.78
C SER A 127 -42.63 11.34 10.89
N LEU A 128 -42.39 11.67 12.17
CA LEU A 128 -42.78 10.81 13.28
C LEU A 128 -44.32 10.62 13.36
N PRO A 129 -44.81 9.40 13.63
CA PRO A 129 -44.06 8.21 14.08
C PRO A 129 -43.41 7.37 12.95
N TRP A 130 -43.78 7.59 11.69
CA TRP A 130 -43.29 6.83 10.53
C TRP A 130 -41.80 7.07 10.20
N GLY A 131 -41.20 8.10 10.78
CA GLY A 131 -39.79 8.45 10.64
C GLY A 131 -38.79 7.34 10.99
N LEU A 132 -39.16 6.43 11.90
CA LEU A 132 -38.32 5.29 12.25
C LEU A 132 -38.12 4.33 11.06
N ILE A 133 -39.14 4.16 10.22
CA ILE A 133 -39.08 3.34 9.00
C ILE A 133 -38.20 4.05 7.95
N VAL A 134 -38.32 5.37 7.84
CA VAL A 134 -37.49 6.19 6.94
C VAL A 134 -36.01 6.06 7.30
N TRP A 135 -35.66 6.10 8.59
CA TRP A 135 -34.27 5.87 9.03
C TRP A 135 -33.80 4.44 8.78
N ALA A 136 -34.62 3.43 9.07
CA ALA A 136 -34.25 2.04 8.83
C ALA A 136 -33.95 1.77 7.34
N LEU A 137 -34.72 2.38 6.43
CA LEU A 137 -34.54 2.23 4.98
C LEU A 137 -33.37 3.05 4.42
N LEU A 138 -33.16 4.28 4.90
CA LEU A 138 -32.16 5.19 4.34
C LEU A 138 -30.80 5.14 5.05
N ALA A 139 -30.69 4.54 6.24
CA ALA A 139 -29.42 4.39 6.95
C ALA A 139 -28.35 3.62 6.13
N PRO A 140 -28.65 2.49 5.46
CA PRO A 140 -27.68 1.80 4.61
C PRO A 140 -27.18 2.67 3.45
N LEU A 141 -28.07 3.45 2.82
CA LEU A 141 -27.71 4.39 1.75
C LEU A 141 -26.82 5.52 2.27
N CYS A 142 -27.13 6.07 3.45
CA CYS A 142 -26.31 7.09 4.10
C CYS A 142 -24.91 6.56 4.44
N ILE A 143 -24.83 5.35 4.99
CA ILE A 143 -23.55 4.67 5.28
C ILE A 143 -22.76 4.47 3.98
N TRP A 144 -23.39 3.91 2.94
CA TRP A 144 -22.74 3.71 1.64
C TRP A 144 -22.25 5.03 1.03
N MET A 145 -23.04 6.11 1.06
CA MET A 145 -22.61 7.42 0.55
C MET A 145 -21.43 7.99 1.33
N VAL A 146 -21.41 7.87 2.66
CA VAL A 146 -20.28 8.34 3.49
C VAL A 146 -19.01 7.52 3.19
N LEU A 147 -19.13 6.21 2.99
CA LEU A 147 -17.99 5.34 2.65
C LEU A 147 -17.47 5.61 1.22
N ASN A 148 -18.37 5.75 0.25
CA ASN A 148 -18.03 6.07 -1.14
C ASN A 148 -17.38 7.47 -1.25
N ASP A 149 -17.84 8.45 -0.48
CA ASP A 149 -17.20 9.77 -0.39
C ASP A 149 -15.79 9.68 0.20
N ARG A 150 -15.55 8.81 1.19
CA ARG A 150 -14.20 8.58 1.73
C ARG A 150 -13.30 7.92 0.69
N ALA A 151 -13.79 6.90 0.00
CA ALA A 151 -13.04 6.20 -1.05
C ALA A 151 -12.66 7.15 -2.20
N ARG A 152 -13.61 7.97 -2.67
CA ARG A 152 -13.39 8.95 -3.74
C ARG A 152 -12.43 10.08 -3.38
N LYS A 153 -12.12 10.29 -2.11
CA LYS A 153 -11.21 11.34 -1.62
C LYS A 153 -9.86 10.81 -1.18
N THR A 154 -9.62 9.51 -1.36
CA THR A 154 -8.38 8.85 -0.94
C THR A 154 -7.66 8.36 -2.19
N VAL A 155 -6.44 8.85 -2.41
CA VAL A 155 -5.48 8.34 -3.38
C VAL A 155 -4.63 7.28 -2.67
N ILE A 156 -4.37 6.15 -3.31
CA ILE A 156 -3.59 5.05 -2.72
C ILE A 156 -2.21 5.03 -3.39
N LEU A 157 -1.15 4.98 -2.60
CA LEU A 157 0.23 4.92 -3.05
C LEU A 157 0.98 3.85 -2.26
N PHE A 158 1.71 2.97 -2.96
CA PHE A 158 2.51 1.92 -2.35
C PHE A 158 3.98 2.12 -2.70
N TYR A 159 4.84 1.97 -1.69
CA TYR A 159 6.29 1.91 -1.86
C TYR A 159 6.78 0.50 -1.55
N ASP A 160 7.75 0.04 -2.33
CA ASP A 160 8.52 -1.16 -2.04
C ASP A 160 9.54 -0.87 -0.92
N VAL A 161 9.69 -1.81 0.02
CA VAL A 161 10.45 -1.62 1.28
C VAL A 161 11.90 -2.08 1.12
N GLU A 162 12.26 -2.68 -0.02
CA GLU A 162 13.59 -3.28 -0.27
C GLU A 162 14.54 -2.41 -1.11
N ASP A 163 14.13 -1.19 -1.49
CA ASP A 163 14.93 -0.27 -2.32
C ASP A 163 16.00 0.52 -1.52
N GLU A 164 17.10 0.91 -2.17
CA GLU A 164 18.14 1.81 -1.64
C GLU A 164 17.52 3.15 -1.19
N HIS A 165 16.54 3.65 -1.95
CA HIS A 165 15.75 4.83 -1.61
C HIS A 165 14.97 4.66 -0.30
N PHE A 166 14.46 3.45 -0.01
CA PHE A 166 13.76 3.16 1.23
C PHE A 166 14.70 3.11 2.43
N THR A 167 15.94 2.60 2.27
CA THR A 167 16.93 2.54 3.35
C THR A 167 17.34 3.93 3.86
N TRP A 168 17.59 4.88 2.94
CA TRP A 168 17.78 6.29 3.31
C TRP A 168 16.53 6.86 4.01
N PHE A 169 15.35 6.58 3.45
CA PHE A 169 14.10 7.11 3.97
C PHE A 169 13.77 6.58 5.38
N ASP A 170 14.05 5.31 5.68
CA ASP A 170 13.92 4.73 7.02
C ASP A 170 14.85 5.44 8.01
N THR A 171 16.07 5.80 7.57
CA THR A 171 16.98 6.65 8.38
C THR A 171 16.35 8.01 8.67
N LEU A 172 15.74 8.67 7.66
CA LEU A 172 15.03 9.94 7.87
C LEU A 172 13.88 9.79 8.88
N VAL A 173 13.08 8.73 8.78
CA VAL A 173 11.98 8.42 9.72
C VAL A 173 12.51 8.21 11.14
N ARG A 174 13.62 7.47 11.31
CA ARG A 174 14.27 7.25 12.63
C ARG A 174 14.83 8.53 13.24
N MET A 175 15.24 9.49 12.41
CA MET A 175 15.75 10.78 12.88
C MET A 175 14.64 11.80 13.14
N TRP A 176 13.42 11.56 12.66
CA TRP A 176 12.29 12.48 12.84
C TRP A 176 11.88 12.80 14.28
N PRO A 177 12.02 11.88 15.27
CA PRO A 177 11.79 12.17 16.68
C PRO A 177 12.53 13.38 17.22
N TRP A 178 13.71 13.73 16.67
CA TRP A 178 14.41 14.97 17.03
C TRP A 178 13.53 16.22 16.83
N LEU A 179 12.73 16.25 15.77
CA LEU A 179 11.73 17.29 15.56
C LEU A 179 10.44 17.02 16.36
N SER A 180 9.82 15.84 16.24
CA SER A 180 8.48 15.62 16.81
C SER A 180 8.43 15.56 18.35
N GLU A 181 9.53 15.24 19.02
CA GLU A 181 9.63 15.23 20.49
C GLU A 181 10.09 16.57 21.08
N SER A 182 10.42 17.56 20.24
CA SER A 182 10.67 18.93 20.71
C SER A 182 9.38 19.55 21.25
N GLN A 183 9.44 20.20 22.41
CA GLN A 183 8.24 20.73 23.08
C GLN A 183 7.54 21.81 22.25
N LYS A 184 8.31 22.62 21.52
CA LYS A 184 7.78 23.68 20.67
C LYS A 184 8.53 23.76 19.35
N LEU A 185 7.76 23.84 18.27
CA LEU A 185 8.24 24.16 16.94
C LEU A 185 7.44 25.33 16.42
N TRP A 186 8.10 26.21 15.67
CA TRP A 186 7.48 27.38 15.07
C TRP A 186 7.91 27.54 13.62
N ARG A 187 6.99 28.05 12.79
CA ARG A 187 7.30 28.54 11.45
C ARG A 187 7.30 30.06 11.46
N VAL A 188 8.35 30.67 10.94
CA VAL A 188 8.42 32.12 10.76
C VAL A 188 7.59 32.50 9.53
N LEU A 189 6.62 33.38 9.70
CA LEU A 189 5.77 33.89 8.62
C LEU A 189 6.20 35.27 8.15
N GLN A 190 6.58 36.13 9.09
CA GLN A 190 7.01 37.48 8.76
C GLN A 190 8.26 37.86 9.54
N ALA A 191 9.06 38.74 8.96
CA ALA A 191 10.23 39.29 9.59
C ALA A 191 10.38 40.78 9.29
N GLY A 192 10.85 41.55 10.26
CA GLY A 192 11.12 42.97 10.11
C GLY A 192 12.40 43.37 10.84
N ASN A 193 13.24 44.16 10.19
CA ASN A 193 14.49 44.63 10.76
C ASN A 193 14.25 45.87 11.62
N VAL A 194 14.93 45.93 12.77
CA VAL A 194 14.88 47.08 13.68
C VAL A 194 15.90 48.11 13.21
N ALA A 195 15.42 49.21 12.64
CA ALA A 195 16.28 50.22 12.01
C ALA A 195 16.61 51.41 12.93
N THR A 196 15.70 51.75 13.86
CA THR A 196 15.86 52.96 14.69
C THR A 196 16.21 52.64 16.14
N THR A 197 16.93 53.55 16.79
CA THR A 197 17.27 53.43 18.22
C THR A 197 16.01 53.39 19.10
N HIS A 198 14.93 54.06 18.72
CA HIS A 198 13.66 53.98 19.45
C HIS A 198 13.08 52.56 19.39
N GLN A 199 13.01 51.96 18.20
CA GLN A 199 12.53 50.60 18.01
C GLN A 199 13.42 49.57 18.74
N PHE A 200 14.74 49.75 18.75
CA PHE A 200 15.65 48.92 19.53
C PHE A 200 15.32 48.94 21.04
N LYS A 201 15.10 50.15 21.60
CA LYS A 201 14.76 50.32 23.01
C LYS A 201 13.41 49.71 23.38
N THR A 202 12.40 49.86 22.53
CA THR A 202 11.03 49.39 22.80
C THR A 202 10.83 47.90 22.55
N ASN A 203 11.71 47.25 21.79
CA ASN A 203 11.65 45.83 21.48
C ASN A 203 12.78 45.05 22.16
N SER A 204 13.06 45.39 23.42
CA SER A 204 13.96 44.61 24.30
C SER A 204 15.41 44.43 23.78
N GLY A 205 15.86 45.31 22.89
CA GLY A 205 17.20 45.23 22.27
C GLY A 205 17.29 44.27 21.09
N ALA A 206 16.17 43.80 20.54
CA ALA A 206 16.17 42.94 19.35
C ALA A 206 16.66 43.69 18.10
N SER A 207 17.46 43.01 17.27
CA SER A 207 17.85 43.50 15.94
C SER A 207 16.82 43.16 14.86
N ARG A 208 16.00 42.13 15.09
CA ARG A 208 14.98 41.64 14.15
C ARG A 208 13.76 41.16 14.92
N ILE A 209 12.58 41.53 14.43
CA ILE A 209 11.28 41.08 14.93
C ILE A 209 10.72 40.06 13.97
N ILE A 210 10.11 39.01 14.51
CA ILE A 210 9.48 37.97 13.70
C ILE A 210 8.04 37.72 14.17
N ASN A 211 7.20 37.36 13.22
CA ASN A 211 5.89 36.77 13.48
C ASN A 211 5.99 35.27 13.16
N ARG A 212 5.61 34.43 14.11
CA ARG A 212 5.74 32.97 13.99
C ARG A 212 4.47 32.27 14.46
N VAL A 213 4.19 31.10 13.90
CA VAL A 213 3.04 30.26 14.28
C VAL A 213 3.52 28.90 14.78
N ASP A 214 2.77 28.32 15.71
CA ASP A 214 3.04 26.96 16.22
C ASP A 214 2.95 25.93 15.08
N VAL A 215 3.86 24.96 15.10
CA VAL A 215 4.01 23.89 14.13
C VAL A 215 3.96 22.54 14.84
N ALA A 216 3.37 21.55 14.17
CA ALA A 216 3.40 20.16 14.61
C ALA A 216 4.23 19.33 13.62
N ALA A 217 5.17 18.54 14.14
CA ALA A 217 5.86 17.50 13.38
C ALA A 217 5.30 16.13 13.75
N ALA A 218 5.06 15.27 12.76
CA ALA A 218 4.52 13.93 12.93
C ALA A 218 5.07 12.97 11.87
N THR A 219 4.73 11.69 11.96
CA THR A 219 5.05 10.65 10.96
C THR A 219 3.81 10.17 10.21
N THR A 220 2.82 11.06 10.05
CA THR A 220 1.55 10.79 9.37
C THR A 220 1.44 11.58 8.06
N GLY A 221 0.99 10.86 7.01
CA GLY A 221 0.74 11.43 5.68
C GLY A 221 -0.54 12.29 5.60
N PRO A 222 -0.81 12.90 4.44
CA PRO A 222 -2.03 13.69 4.24
C PRO A 222 -3.27 12.80 4.24
N LYS A 223 -4.39 13.29 4.78
CA LYS A 223 -5.67 12.52 4.85
C LYS A 223 -6.19 12.02 3.50
N ALA A 224 -5.81 12.69 2.41
CA ALA A 224 -6.20 12.33 1.05
C ALA A 224 -5.28 11.25 0.43
N LEU A 225 -4.25 10.80 1.14
CA LEU A 225 -3.28 9.81 0.68
C LEU A 225 -3.25 8.63 1.67
N SER A 226 -3.55 7.43 1.17
CA SER A 226 -3.34 6.18 1.89
C SER A 226 -2.03 5.56 1.43
N ILE A 227 -1.13 5.28 2.37
CA ILE A 227 0.24 4.86 2.09
C ILE A 227 0.69 3.80 3.12
N ASN A 228 1.53 2.86 2.67
CA ASN A 228 2.00 1.72 3.48
C ASN A 228 3.21 2.04 4.38
N ILE A 229 3.76 3.26 4.31
CA ILE A 229 4.96 3.68 5.04
C ILE A 229 4.67 4.86 5.97
N ALA A 230 5.48 5.04 7.01
CA ALA A 230 5.41 6.22 7.87
C ALA A 230 5.91 7.46 7.10
N VAL A 231 5.20 8.58 7.18
CA VAL A 231 5.50 9.78 6.39
C VAL A 231 5.88 10.94 7.29
N PRO A 232 7.18 11.29 7.38
CA PRO A 232 7.63 12.50 8.06
C PRO A 232 6.89 13.73 7.54
N SER A 233 6.27 14.49 8.45
CA SER A 233 5.44 15.64 8.09
C SER A 233 5.57 16.81 9.06
N ILE A 234 5.39 18.01 8.52
CA ILE A 234 5.46 19.29 9.23
C ILE A 234 4.20 20.08 8.89
N THR A 235 3.34 20.37 9.87
CA THR A 235 2.06 21.06 9.67
C THR A 235 2.04 22.41 10.38
N ALA A 236 1.79 23.48 9.61
CA ALA A 236 1.70 24.86 10.07
C ALA A 236 0.34 25.46 9.62
N GLY A 237 -0.70 25.26 10.44
CA GLY A 237 -2.06 25.73 10.12
C GLY A 237 -2.61 25.07 8.84
N LYS A 238 -2.83 25.87 7.79
CA LYS A 238 -3.34 25.38 6.50
C LYS A 238 -2.24 24.81 5.60
N ALA A 239 -0.98 25.11 5.87
CA ALA A 239 0.15 24.64 5.10
C ALA A 239 0.79 23.39 5.74
N ALA A 240 1.28 22.45 4.94
CA ALA A 240 2.03 21.29 5.42
C ALA A 240 3.07 20.82 4.41
N LEU A 241 4.14 20.23 4.91
CA LEU A 241 5.13 19.45 4.15
C LEU A 241 5.00 17.99 4.52
N TYR A 242 5.01 17.11 3.53
CA TYR A 242 5.08 15.67 3.69
C TYR A 242 6.28 15.17 2.88
N LEU A 243 7.20 14.47 3.54
CA LEU A 243 8.42 13.95 2.92
C LEU A 243 8.17 12.49 2.58
N LEU A 244 8.21 12.14 1.28
CA LEU A 244 8.09 10.79 0.75
C LEU A 244 9.46 10.30 0.27
N PRO A 245 9.66 9.00 -0.02
CA PRO A 245 10.96 8.50 -0.49
C PRO A 245 11.47 9.16 -1.77
N ASP A 246 10.57 9.53 -2.69
CA ASP A 246 10.92 10.07 -4.01
C ASP A 246 10.73 11.60 -4.12
N ARG A 247 9.84 12.21 -3.31
CA ARG A 247 9.50 13.62 -3.41
C ARG A 247 9.01 14.24 -2.10
N ILE A 248 8.86 15.56 -2.09
CA ILE A 248 8.25 16.32 -1.00
C ILE A 248 6.92 16.87 -1.47
N LEU A 249 5.82 16.46 -0.85
CA LEU A 249 4.51 17.05 -1.09
C LEU A 249 4.32 18.31 -0.25
N VAL A 250 3.97 19.40 -0.92
CA VAL A 250 3.63 20.69 -0.32
C VAL A 250 2.12 20.85 -0.39
N ARG A 251 1.47 20.99 0.77
CA ARG A 251 0.03 21.27 0.86
C ARG A 251 -0.19 22.70 1.32
N ASP A 252 -1.05 23.43 0.64
CA ASP A 252 -1.58 24.71 1.11
C ASP A 252 -3.12 24.73 1.00
N GLY A 253 -3.77 24.76 2.15
CA GLY A 253 -5.22 24.58 2.24
C GLY A 253 -5.64 23.23 1.66
N ASN A 254 -6.34 23.28 0.53
CA ASN A 254 -6.88 22.12 -0.18
C ASN A 254 -6.15 21.85 -1.51
N ARG A 255 -4.98 22.45 -1.71
CA ARG A 255 -4.13 22.29 -2.89
C ARG A 255 -2.84 21.58 -2.51
N PHE A 256 -2.35 20.76 -3.43
CA PHE A 256 -1.09 20.04 -3.35
C PHE A 256 -0.19 20.41 -4.52
N SER A 257 1.12 20.44 -4.27
CA SER A 257 2.21 20.51 -5.24
C SER A 257 3.37 19.63 -4.76
N ASP A 258 4.39 19.41 -5.58
CA ASP A 258 5.53 18.56 -5.26
C ASP A 258 6.90 19.16 -5.63
N ILE A 259 7.91 18.79 -4.84
CA ILE A 259 9.29 19.23 -4.99
C ILE A 259 10.22 18.02 -4.94
N ASN A 260 11.09 17.89 -5.93
CA ASN A 260 12.18 16.90 -5.92
C ASN A 260 13.28 17.31 -4.91
N TYR A 261 13.80 16.34 -4.15
CA TYR A 261 14.90 16.56 -3.20
C TYR A 261 16.14 17.20 -3.85
N ALA A 262 16.40 16.94 -5.13
CA ALA A 262 17.51 17.56 -5.88
C ALA A 262 17.44 19.10 -5.95
N HIS A 263 16.25 19.67 -5.81
CA HIS A 263 16.03 21.13 -5.81
C HIS A 263 15.85 21.69 -4.40
N LEU A 264 16.02 20.88 -3.35
CA LEU A 264 15.90 21.30 -1.97
C LEU A 264 17.26 21.66 -1.39
N THR A 265 17.39 22.87 -0.87
CA THR A 265 18.52 23.31 -0.05
C THR A 265 18.09 23.37 1.41
N VAL A 266 18.81 22.65 2.27
CA VAL A 266 18.53 22.55 3.70
C VAL A 266 19.68 23.20 4.49
N HIS A 267 19.34 24.18 5.32
CA HIS A 267 20.28 24.77 6.26
C HIS A 267 19.83 24.52 7.69
N SER A 268 20.76 24.13 8.55
CA SER A 268 20.54 24.07 9.98
C SER A 268 21.49 25.00 10.72
N GLY A 269 21.02 25.53 11.85
CA GLY A 269 21.79 26.41 12.69
C GLY A 269 21.13 26.60 14.04
N ASP A 270 21.55 27.64 14.75
CA ASP A 270 20.92 28.08 15.98
C ASP A 270 20.74 29.60 16.00
N THR A 271 19.83 30.06 16.85
CA THR A 271 19.55 31.48 16.99
C THR A 271 19.24 31.83 18.44
N ARG A 272 19.58 33.07 18.82
CA ARG A 272 19.22 33.64 20.10
C ARG A 272 17.89 34.36 19.96
N PHE A 273 16.91 33.97 20.75
CA PHE A 273 15.57 34.51 20.69
C PHE A 273 15.14 35.07 22.05
N ILE A 274 14.65 36.31 22.07
CA ILE A 274 14.12 36.95 23.28
C ILE A 274 12.68 36.47 23.47
N GLU A 275 12.43 35.65 24.49
CA GLU A 275 11.10 35.09 24.72
C GLU A 275 10.30 35.98 25.68
N SER A 276 9.19 36.54 25.17
CA SER A 276 8.30 37.38 25.98
C SER A 276 7.21 36.61 26.70
N ASN A 277 7.03 35.33 26.32
CA ASN A 277 6.01 34.41 26.84
C ASN A 277 6.64 33.31 27.72
N ALA A 278 5.88 32.26 28.03
CA ALA A 278 6.40 31.12 28.75
C ALA A 278 7.49 30.40 27.92
N THR A 279 8.65 30.17 28.54
CA THR A 279 9.78 29.49 27.91
C THR A 279 9.54 27.98 27.85
N PRO A 280 9.89 27.31 26.73
CA PRO A 280 9.95 25.86 26.69
C PRO A 280 10.96 25.33 27.71
N ARG A 281 10.68 24.17 28.31
CA ARG A 281 11.51 23.51 29.34
C ARG A 281 12.72 22.80 28.76
N ASP A 282 12.63 22.43 27.49
CA ASP A 282 13.67 21.77 26.71
C ASP A 282 14.61 22.76 26.00
N ALA A 283 14.31 24.06 26.06
CA ALA A 283 15.14 25.12 25.52
C ALA A 283 16.17 25.60 26.56
N VAL A 284 17.37 25.95 26.09
CA VAL A 284 18.45 26.46 26.94
C VAL A 284 18.39 27.98 26.99
N GLN A 285 18.28 28.55 28.18
CA GLN A 285 18.44 29.98 28.39
C GLN A 285 19.94 30.33 28.37
N VAL A 286 20.34 31.25 27.49
CA VAL A 286 21.74 31.66 27.31
C VAL A 286 22.06 33.03 27.87
N ASP A 287 21.05 33.89 27.99
CA ASP A 287 21.22 35.26 28.50
C ASP A 287 19.88 35.85 28.98
N GLN A 288 19.87 37.12 29.39
CA GLN A 288 18.70 37.89 29.82
C GLN A 288 18.77 39.32 29.30
N THR A 289 17.60 39.90 28.98
CA THR A 289 17.46 41.31 28.60
C THR A 289 16.29 41.96 29.35
N TRP A 290 16.15 43.28 29.28
CA TRP A 290 14.99 43.99 29.83
C TRP A 290 13.92 44.18 28.76
N GLN A 291 12.64 44.15 29.15
CA GLN A 291 11.55 44.41 28.22
C GLN A 291 11.72 45.77 27.50
N TYR A 292 12.15 46.79 28.23
CA TYR A 292 12.55 48.09 27.70
C TYR A 292 14.01 48.38 28.01
N VAL A 293 14.85 48.56 26.99
CA VAL A 293 16.29 48.80 27.16
C VAL A 293 16.69 50.25 26.88
N ASN A 294 17.80 50.69 27.44
CA ASN A 294 18.47 51.92 27.05
C ASN A 294 19.39 51.69 25.83
N VAL A 295 20.08 52.73 25.32
CA VAL A 295 20.96 52.62 24.13
C VAL A 295 22.10 51.60 24.34
N ARG A 296 22.50 51.37 25.59
CA ARG A 296 23.59 50.46 25.97
C ARG A 296 23.08 49.07 26.38
N GLY A 297 21.80 48.75 26.18
CA GLY A 297 21.21 47.44 26.52
C GLY A 297 20.82 47.24 27.99
N GLY A 298 21.08 48.21 28.88
CA GLY A 298 20.65 48.15 30.29
C GLY A 298 19.18 48.56 30.49
N PRO A 299 18.64 48.49 31.72
CA PRO A 299 17.23 48.80 31.98
C PRO A 299 16.90 50.28 31.72
N ASP A 300 15.82 50.54 30.98
CA ASP A 300 15.25 51.89 30.89
C ASP A 300 14.44 52.20 32.15
N ARG A 301 14.98 53.08 33.00
CA ARG A 301 14.42 53.44 34.31
C ARG A 301 13.13 54.29 34.23
N ARG A 302 12.71 54.71 33.03
CA ARG A 302 11.44 55.44 32.85
C ARG A 302 10.21 54.53 33.01
N TYR A 303 10.39 53.21 32.90
CA TYR A 303 9.31 52.23 33.04
C TYR A 303 9.33 51.59 34.42
N LYS A 304 8.29 51.84 35.23
CA LYS A 304 8.19 51.42 36.64
C LYS A 304 8.14 49.89 36.83
N ASN A 305 7.59 49.15 35.87
CA ASN A 305 7.42 47.68 35.91
C ASN A 305 8.15 47.01 34.73
N ASN A 306 9.41 47.38 34.50
CA ASN A 306 10.23 46.82 33.42
C ASN A 306 10.70 45.41 33.81
N ARG A 307 10.09 44.36 33.24
CA ARG A 307 10.46 42.96 33.55
C ARG A 307 11.69 42.50 32.77
N VAL A 308 12.41 41.55 33.35
CA VAL A 308 13.50 40.82 32.68
C VAL A 308 12.91 39.73 31.79
N LEU A 309 13.40 39.63 30.56
CA LEU A 309 13.04 38.63 29.57
C LEU A 309 14.22 37.67 29.32
N PRO A 310 13.98 36.35 29.28
CA PRO A 310 15.01 35.37 28.96
C PRO A 310 15.38 35.40 27.47
N ILE A 311 16.66 35.22 27.18
CA ILE A 311 17.17 34.97 25.84
C ILE A 311 17.43 33.46 25.73
N MET A 312 16.63 32.80 24.90
CA MET A 312 16.66 31.37 24.66
C MET A 312 17.49 31.05 23.43
N ARG A 313 18.16 29.89 23.42
CA ARG A 313 18.81 29.33 22.24
C ARG A 313 17.86 28.34 21.57
N TYR A 314 17.42 28.65 20.37
CA TYR A 314 16.57 27.79 19.54
C TYR A 314 17.35 27.26 18.34
N GLY A 315 17.01 26.05 17.90
CA GLY A 315 17.53 25.49 16.66
C GLY A 315 16.79 26.11 15.46
N THR A 316 17.48 26.29 14.34
CA THR A 316 16.88 26.76 13.09
C THR A 316 17.00 25.70 12.02
N LEU A 317 15.93 25.44 11.29
CA LEU A 317 15.90 24.55 10.13
C LEU A 317 15.22 25.28 8.97
N ASP A 318 16.00 25.62 7.95
CA ASP A 318 15.54 26.34 6.76
C ASP A 318 15.50 25.39 5.58
N LEU A 319 14.31 25.21 5.01
CA LEU A 319 14.06 24.41 3.82
C LEU A 319 13.72 25.37 2.68
N THR A 320 14.58 25.42 1.66
CA THR A 320 14.44 26.34 0.53
C THR A 320 14.55 25.60 -0.80
N SER A 321 13.90 26.10 -1.85
CA SER A 321 14.02 25.55 -3.20
C SER A 321 14.05 26.63 -4.26
N SER A 322 14.74 26.36 -5.37
CA SER A 322 14.73 27.20 -6.58
C SER A 322 13.33 27.41 -7.16
N HIS A 323 12.38 26.53 -6.85
CA HIS A 323 10.99 26.63 -7.29
C HIS A 323 10.12 27.53 -6.40
N GLY A 324 10.69 28.10 -5.33
CA GLY A 324 10.01 29.09 -4.48
C GLY A 324 9.57 28.59 -3.11
N LEU A 325 9.87 27.33 -2.74
CA LEU A 325 9.63 26.86 -1.37
C LEU A 325 10.50 27.64 -0.39
N GLN A 326 9.90 28.18 0.67
CA GLN A 326 10.63 28.79 1.78
C GLN A 326 9.94 28.46 3.12
N TRP A 327 10.58 27.60 3.89
CA TRP A 327 10.12 27.18 5.22
C TRP A 327 11.22 27.39 6.24
N GLN A 328 11.08 28.43 7.05
CA GLN A 328 12.00 28.76 8.15
C GLN A 328 11.40 28.29 9.47
N LEU A 329 12.04 27.32 10.11
CA LEU A 329 11.57 26.73 11.36
C LEU A 329 12.47 27.13 12.52
N GLN A 330 11.86 27.41 13.67
CA GLN A 330 12.52 27.50 14.97
C GLN A 330 12.08 26.34 15.85
N ILE A 331 13.04 25.67 16.49
CA ILE A 331 12.84 24.47 17.30
C ILE A 331 13.33 24.78 18.71
N SER A 332 12.53 24.46 19.74
CA SER A 332 12.89 24.70 21.14
C SER A 332 14.22 24.06 21.51
N ARG A 333 14.46 22.84 21.02
CA ARG A 333 15.73 22.12 21.13
C ARG A 333 16.74 22.59 20.09
N ALA A 334 17.83 23.18 20.54
CA ALA A 334 18.90 23.69 19.66
C ALA A 334 19.69 22.58 18.94
N ASP A 335 19.75 21.37 19.52
CA ASP A 335 20.46 20.21 18.99
C ASP A 335 19.63 19.41 17.95
N ALA A 336 18.32 19.66 17.86
CA ALA A 336 17.40 18.88 17.02
C ALA A 336 17.51 19.16 15.51
N ALA A 337 17.92 20.36 15.11
CA ALA A 337 17.91 20.76 13.70
C ALA A 337 18.97 20.03 12.85
N ALA A 338 20.19 19.86 13.39
CA ALA A 338 21.32 19.35 12.63
C ALA A 338 21.18 17.87 12.21
N PRO A 339 20.74 16.93 13.07
CA PRO A 339 20.57 15.54 12.67
C PRO A 339 19.51 15.37 11.57
N VAL A 340 18.41 16.11 11.67
CA VAL A 340 17.34 16.05 10.65
C VAL A 340 17.75 16.70 9.34
N ALA A 341 18.45 17.85 9.40
CA ALA A 341 19.00 18.48 8.20
C ALA A 341 19.97 17.55 7.44
N ARG A 342 20.86 16.85 8.18
CA ARG A 342 21.77 15.86 7.57
C ARG A 342 21.00 14.72 6.91
N ALA A 343 19.99 14.18 7.59
CA ALA A 343 19.17 13.11 7.03
C ALA A 343 18.46 13.54 5.74
N ILE A 344 17.85 14.73 5.71
CA ILE A 344 17.18 15.24 4.50
C ILE A 344 18.19 15.51 3.37
N THR A 345 19.36 16.05 3.69
CA THR A 345 20.40 16.37 2.68
C THR A 345 21.04 15.13 2.08
N ALA A 346 21.02 14.00 2.80
CA ALA A 346 21.55 12.73 2.33
C ALA A 346 20.64 12.00 1.33
N ALA A 347 19.56 12.65 0.85
CA ALA A 347 18.64 12.07 -0.11
C ALA A 347 19.36 11.63 -1.40
N PRO A 348 19.20 10.37 -1.83
CA PRO A 348 19.79 9.89 -3.08
C PRO A 348 19.14 10.61 -4.28
N PRO A 349 19.91 10.96 -5.32
CA PRO A 349 19.35 11.56 -6.52
C PRO A 349 18.46 10.54 -7.23
N LEU A 350 17.23 10.92 -7.57
CA LEU A 350 16.38 10.11 -8.44
C LEU A 350 17.03 10.03 -9.83
N GLN A 351 17.34 8.82 -10.29
CA GLN A 351 17.74 8.61 -11.68
C GLN A 351 16.57 9.06 -12.57
N SER A 352 16.79 10.11 -13.36
CA SER A 352 15.85 10.44 -14.43
C SER A 352 15.85 9.27 -15.41
N PRO A 353 14.69 8.83 -15.94
CA PRO A 353 14.71 7.91 -17.06
C PRO A 353 15.58 8.54 -18.15
N THR A 354 16.65 7.86 -18.52
CA THR A 354 17.53 8.25 -19.61
C THR A 354 16.67 8.55 -20.82
N SER A 355 16.64 9.82 -21.23
CA SER A 355 16.04 10.17 -22.51
C SER A 355 16.75 9.35 -23.60
N PRO A 356 16.01 8.64 -24.47
CA PRO A 356 16.66 7.96 -25.58
C PRO A 356 17.46 8.97 -26.41
N PRO A 357 18.59 8.57 -27.02
CA PRO A 357 19.41 9.48 -27.80
C PRO A 357 18.56 10.15 -28.88
N ALA A 358 18.73 11.47 -29.02
CA ALA A 358 17.97 12.31 -29.93
C ALA A 358 17.97 11.72 -31.35
N VAL A 359 16.81 11.20 -31.77
CA VAL A 359 16.57 10.80 -33.15
C VAL A 359 16.64 12.06 -34.00
N GLN A 360 17.61 12.10 -34.91
CA GLN A 360 17.72 13.14 -35.92
C GLN A 360 16.41 13.20 -36.72
N HIS A 361 15.69 14.32 -36.63
CA HIS A 361 14.48 14.57 -37.42
C HIS A 361 14.82 14.54 -38.92
N LEU A 362 14.35 13.51 -39.63
CA LEU A 362 14.11 13.61 -41.07
C LEU A 362 12.85 14.45 -41.33
N PRO A 363 12.81 15.23 -42.43
CA PRO A 363 11.68 16.12 -42.72
C PRO A 363 10.43 15.35 -43.14
N ALA A 364 9.28 15.86 -42.70
CA ALA A 364 7.96 15.27 -42.91
C ALA A 364 7.55 15.17 -44.39
N PRO A 365 6.83 14.10 -44.80
CA PRO A 365 6.32 13.98 -46.17
C PRO A 365 5.06 14.85 -46.38
N ALA A 366 4.95 15.39 -47.59
CA ALA A 366 3.89 16.30 -47.99
C ALA A 366 2.48 15.65 -48.04
N LYS A 367 1.48 16.45 -47.66
CA LYS A 367 0.05 16.13 -47.68
C LYS A 367 -0.42 15.67 -49.07
N ARG A 368 -1.11 14.52 -49.13
CA ARG A 368 -1.96 14.12 -50.29
C ARG A 368 -3.43 14.46 -50.02
N THR A 369 -4.05 15.11 -50.99
CA THR A 369 -5.48 15.48 -51.07
C THR A 369 -6.37 14.25 -51.33
N PRO A 370 -7.64 14.24 -50.89
CA PRO A 370 -8.56 13.10 -51.03
C PRO A 370 -9.29 13.09 -52.38
N ALA A 371 -9.57 11.90 -52.89
CA ALA A 371 -10.41 11.65 -54.06
C ALA A 371 -11.90 11.47 -53.69
N PRO A 372 -12.85 11.81 -54.59
CA PRO A 372 -14.28 11.87 -54.28
C PRO A 372 -15.00 10.50 -54.29
N PRO A 373 -16.20 10.39 -53.67
CA PRO A 373 -16.90 9.12 -53.46
C PRO A 373 -17.76 8.69 -54.66
N ALA A 374 -17.88 7.37 -54.86
CA ALA A 374 -18.79 6.75 -55.82
C ALA A 374 -20.18 6.47 -55.20
N PRO A 375 -21.26 6.42 -56.00
CA PRO A 375 -22.63 6.50 -55.51
C PRO A 375 -23.24 5.16 -55.08
N VAL A 376 -24.18 5.27 -54.14
CA VAL A 376 -25.03 4.22 -53.55
C VAL A 376 -26.12 3.79 -54.53
N ALA A 377 -26.41 2.49 -54.61
CA ALA A 377 -27.59 1.91 -55.26
C ALA A 377 -28.40 1.05 -54.25
N PRO A 378 -29.73 0.89 -54.45
CA PRO A 378 -30.67 0.75 -53.33
C PRO A 378 -31.06 -0.69 -52.96
N THR A 379 -31.51 -0.78 -51.72
CA THR A 379 -32.19 -1.89 -51.04
C THR A 379 -33.44 -2.39 -51.76
N THR A 380 -33.58 -3.72 -51.89
CA THR A 380 -34.88 -4.40 -52.02
C THR A 380 -35.01 -5.50 -50.98
N ALA A 381 -36.21 -5.63 -50.41
CA ALA A 381 -36.52 -6.38 -49.22
C ALA A 381 -37.12 -7.78 -49.50
N ARG A 382 -36.92 -8.65 -48.50
CA ARG A 382 -37.91 -9.55 -47.85
C ARG A 382 -38.05 -11.03 -48.31
N LEU A 383 -38.22 -11.87 -47.26
CA LEU A 383 -38.98 -13.13 -47.12
C LEU A 383 -38.29 -14.51 -47.25
N ILE A 384 -38.09 -15.13 -46.07
CA ILE A 384 -38.39 -16.51 -45.61
C ILE A 384 -38.43 -17.64 -46.65
N ALA A 385 -37.53 -18.62 -46.51
CA ALA A 385 -37.82 -20.07 -46.63
C ALA A 385 -36.64 -20.94 -46.12
N SER A 386 -36.95 -21.91 -45.26
CA SER A 386 -36.22 -23.18 -45.07
C SER A 386 -37.14 -24.30 -45.60
N PRO A 387 -36.72 -25.58 -45.76
CA PRO A 387 -35.38 -26.18 -45.84
C PRO A 387 -35.22 -27.03 -47.14
N VAL A 388 -34.08 -27.72 -47.35
CA VAL A 388 -33.94 -29.12 -47.86
C VAL A 388 -32.49 -29.43 -48.29
N ALA A 389 -31.96 -30.50 -47.69
CA ALA A 389 -30.98 -31.49 -48.13
C ALA A 389 -29.70 -31.11 -48.93
N ALA A 390 -28.58 -31.39 -48.25
CA ALA A 390 -27.44 -32.21 -48.72
C ALA A 390 -26.71 -31.85 -50.02
N LEU A 391 -25.53 -31.26 -49.85
CA LEU A 391 -24.32 -31.71 -50.56
C LEU A 391 -23.13 -31.66 -49.62
N THR A 392 -22.61 -32.86 -49.36
CA THR A 392 -21.41 -33.16 -48.59
C THR A 392 -20.17 -32.59 -49.28
N THR A 393 -19.78 -31.38 -48.91
CA THR A 393 -18.40 -30.92 -49.11
C THR A 393 -17.60 -31.32 -47.87
N ARG A 394 -16.65 -32.25 -48.06
CA ARG A 394 -15.63 -32.62 -47.06
C ARG A 394 -14.82 -31.35 -46.72
N SER A 395 -15.27 -30.61 -45.71
CA SER A 395 -14.49 -29.54 -45.10
C SER A 395 -13.19 -30.14 -44.56
N LYS A 396 -12.05 -29.60 -45.00
CA LYS A 396 -10.74 -29.87 -44.37
C LYS A 396 -10.84 -29.34 -42.93
N LYS A 397 -11.23 -30.19 -41.97
CA LYS A 397 -11.29 -29.82 -40.55
C LYS A 397 -9.95 -29.24 -40.11
N ALA A 398 -9.99 -28.09 -39.44
CA ALA A 398 -8.82 -27.46 -38.85
C ALA A 398 -8.06 -28.46 -37.95
N PRO A 399 -6.72 -28.36 -37.85
CA PRO A 399 -5.93 -29.24 -37.00
C PRO A 399 -6.33 -29.11 -35.52
N ILE A 400 -6.81 -27.96 -35.08
CA ILE A 400 -7.28 -27.72 -33.72
C ILE A 400 -8.81 -27.87 -33.66
N THR A 401 -9.30 -28.69 -32.73
CA THR A 401 -10.73 -28.90 -32.46
C THR A 401 -11.07 -28.40 -31.06
N ARG A 402 -11.95 -27.39 -30.95
CA ARG A 402 -12.41 -26.91 -29.65
C ARG A 402 -13.43 -27.89 -29.02
N THR A 403 -13.26 -28.17 -27.74
CA THR A 403 -14.20 -28.90 -26.90
C THR A 403 -14.69 -28.00 -25.78
N VAL A 404 -15.92 -28.22 -25.32
CA VAL A 404 -16.53 -27.46 -24.23
C VAL A 404 -16.97 -28.44 -23.14
N LEU A 405 -16.86 -28.00 -21.88
CA LEU A 405 -17.46 -28.71 -20.75
C LEU A 405 -18.95 -28.38 -20.65
N THR A 406 -19.77 -29.43 -20.68
CA THR A 406 -21.24 -29.36 -20.60
C THR A 406 -21.76 -30.31 -19.52
N ARG A 407 -22.90 -29.96 -18.93
CA ARG A 407 -23.67 -30.82 -18.03
C ARG A 407 -24.53 -31.84 -18.78
N ARG A 408 -24.67 -31.70 -20.11
CA ARG A 408 -25.34 -32.70 -20.95
C ARG A 408 -24.42 -33.90 -21.12
N ALA A 409 -24.90 -35.09 -20.77
CA ALA A 409 -24.14 -36.32 -20.93
C ALA A 409 -23.70 -36.53 -22.38
N THR A 410 -22.40 -36.78 -22.57
CA THR A 410 -21.81 -37.19 -23.85
C THR A 410 -21.09 -38.52 -23.68
N ALA A 411 -20.50 -39.05 -24.76
CA ALA A 411 -19.65 -40.24 -24.69
C ALA A 411 -18.29 -39.99 -24.01
N TYR A 412 -18.00 -38.76 -23.56
CA TYR A 412 -16.70 -38.34 -23.04
C TYR A 412 -16.86 -37.70 -21.65
N PRO A 413 -17.00 -38.49 -20.58
CA PRO A 413 -16.97 -37.96 -19.22
C PRO A 413 -15.65 -37.23 -18.97
N ALA A 414 -15.69 -36.00 -18.45
CA ALA A 414 -14.47 -35.24 -18.21
C ALA A 414 -13.60 -35.88 -17.11
N SER A 415 -14.21 -36.65 -16.21
CA SER A 415 -13.56 -37.43 -15.15
C SER A 415 -12.66 -38.56 -15.67
N GLU A 416 -12.80 -38.97 -16.93
CA GLU A 416 -12.00 -40.05 -17.53
C GLU A 416 -10.89 -39.51 -18.44
N ALA A 417 -10.81 -38.19 -18.64
CA ALA A 417 -9.83 -37.58 -19.52
C ALA A 417 -8.49 -37.31 -18.81
N THR A 418 -7.42 -37.32 -19.60
CA THR A 418 -6.13 -36.74 -19.23
C THR A 418 -6.02 -35.36 -19.88
N PHE A 419 -5.58 -34.38 -19.10
CA PHE A 419 -5.46 -33.00 -19.51
C PHE A 419 -3.99 -32.58 -19.56
N THR A 420 -3.69 -31.62 -20.43
CA THR A 420 -2.45 -30.85 -20.34
C THR A 420 -2.82 -29.38 -20.29
N ALA A 421 -2.57 -28.72 -19.14
CA ALA A 421 -2.67 -27.27 -19.06
C ALA A 421 -1.47 -26.64 -19.75
N ILE A 422 -1.70 -25.57 -20.51
CA ILE A 422 -0.69 -24.79 -21.20
C ILE A 422 -0.88 -23.30 -20.90
N ASP A 423 0.23 -22.61 -20.77
CA ASP A 423 0.31 -21.15 -20.83
C ASP A 423 1.60 -20.76 -21.59
N LEU A 424 1.59 -19.58 -22.21
CA LEU A 424 2.66 -19.09 -23.09
C LEU A 424 2.97 -17.63 -22.77
N GLU A 425 4.24 -17.32 -22.60
CA GLU A 425 4.71 -15.92 -22.65
C GLU A 425 5.25 -15.61 -24.04
N THR A 426 5.01 -14.39 -24.51
CA THR A 426 5.24 -14.00 -25.91
C THR A 426 5.84 -12.60 -26.02
N THR A 427 6.46 -12.29 -27.16
CA THR A 427 7.03 -10.96 -27.43
C THR A 427 5.98 -9.86 -27.61
N GLY A 428 4.70 -10.22 -27.78
CA GLY A 428 3.57 -9.33 -28.07
C GLY A 428 2.29 -10.14 -28.30
N LEU A 429 1.18 -9.50 -28.68
CA LEU A 429 -0.14 -10.15 -28.71
C LEU A 429 -0.58 -10.70 -30.08
N ASP A 430 0.15 -10.45 -31.17
CA ASP A 430 -0.25 -10.85 -32.52
C ASP A 430 0.59 -12.04 -33.03
N PRO A 431 0.03 -13.25 -33.12
CA PRO A 431 0.76 -14.45 -33.52
C PRO A 431 1.27 -14.43 -34.98
N ALA A 432 0.85 -13.47 -35.81
CA ALA A 432 1.42 -13.29 -37.15
C ALA A 432 2.81 -12.62 -37.11
N LYS A 433 3.03 -11.71 -36.15
CA LYS A 433 4.25 -10.90 -36.04
C LYS A 433 5.13 -11.34 -34.86
N ASP A 434 4.52 -11.70 -33.74
CA ASP A 434 5.17 -11.98 -32.46
C ASP A 434 5.60 -13.45 -32.32
N ARG A 435 6.42 -13.74 -31.31
CA ARG A 435 7.01 -15.07 -31.07
C ARG A 435 6.84 -15.48 -29.61
N ILE A 436 6.90 -16.79 -29.38
CA ILE A 436 6.87 -17.39 -28.03
C ILE A 436 8.25 -17.21 -27.39
N VAL A 437 8.29 -16.79 -26.12
CA VAL A 437 9.50 -16.64 -25.29
C VAL A 437 9.53 -17.60 -24.10
N GLU A 438 8.39 -18.13 -23.66
CA GLU A 438 8.31 -19.17 -22.62
C GLU A 438 7.13 -20.11 -22.90
N ILE A 439 7.30 -21.40 -22.59
CA ILE A 439 6.24 -22.42 -22.65
C ILE A 439 6.17 -23.11 -21.30
N GLY A 440 4.97 -23.20 -20.72
CA GLY A 440 4.70 -24.00 -19.52
C GLY A 440 3.60 -25.03 -19.79
N LEU A 441 3.83 -26.27 -19.37
CA LEU A 441 2.92 -27.40 -19.54
C LEU A 441 2.80 -28.20 -18.24
N VAL A 442 1.56 -28.55 -17.89
CA VAL A 442 1.27 -29.43 -16.74
C VAL A 442 0.32 -30.51 -17.21
N LYS A 443 0.76 -31.77 -17.21
CA LYS A 443 -0.06 -32.94 -17.55
C LYS A 443 -0.64 -33.55 -16.29
N PHE A 444 -1.95 -33.77 -16.27
CA PHE A 444 -2.64 -34.28 -15.08
C PHE A 444 -3.89 -35.07 -15.45
N SER A 445 -4.26 -36.00 -14.56
CA SER A 445 -5.54 -36.71 -14.61
C SER A 445 -6.66 -35.89 -13.96
N ALA A 446 -7.91 -36.22 -14.27
CA ALA A 446 -9.07 -35.49 -13.77
C ALA A 446 -9.25 -35.52 -12.24
N ASP A 447 -8.61 -36.46 -11.54
CA ASP A 447 -8.54 -36.53 -10.08
C ASP A 447 -7.53 -35.54 -9.47
N GLY A 448 -6.75 -34.87 -10.32
CA GLY A 448 -5.74 -33.89 -9.95
C GLY A 448 -4.32 -34.42 -9.86
N THR A 449 -4.08 -35.72 -10.06
CA THR A 449 -2.71 -36.26 -10.02
C THR A 449 -1.88 -35.65 -11.14
N ILE A 450 -0.77 -34.96 -10.79
CA ILE A 450 0.20 -34.47 -11.76
C ILE A 450 0.98 -35.68 -12.29
N LEU A 451 0.93 -35.86 -13.61
CA LEU A 451 1.62 -36.94 -14.31
C LEU A 451 3.00 -36.50 -14.80
N ASP A 452 3.10 -35.24 -15.26
CA ASP A 452 4.34 -34.68 -15.79
C ASP A 452 4.25 -33.14 -15.88
N GLU A 453 5.39 -32.46 -15.86
CA GLU A 453 5.51 -31.02 -16.10
C GLU A 453 6.66 -30.72 -17.05
N PHE A 454 6.47 -29.72 -17.91
CA PHE A 454 7.50 -29.25 -18.82
C PHE A 454 7.48 -27.73 -18.87
N ALA A 455 8.65 -27.11 -18.77
CA ALA A 455 8.77 -25.67 -18.95
C ALA A 455 10.12 -25.29 -19.53
N THR A 456 10.13 -24.36 -20.48
CA THR A 456 11.36 -23.81 -21.04
C THR A 456 11.14 -22.41 -21.62
N LEU A 457 12.15 -21.56 -21.46
CA LEU A 457 12.35 -20.37 -22.27
C LEU A 457 12.63 -20.78 -23.72
N ILE A 458 12.31 -19.87 -24.63
CA ILE A 458 12.52 -19.99 -26.08
C ILE A 458 13.33 -18.77 -26.53
N ASN A 459 14.41 -19.02 -27.29
CA ASN A 459 15.27 -17.95 -27.80
C ASN A 459 14.60 -17.14 -28.93
N SER A 460 13.77 -16.17 -28.53
CA SER A 460 13.04 -15.23 -29.39
C SER A 460 13.15 -13.79 -28.84
N PRO A 461 14.33 -13.13 -28.92
CA PRO A 461 14.54 -11.82 -28.32
C PRO A 461 13.71 -10.72 -28.99
N GLY A 462 13.55 -9.60 -28.29
CA GLY A 462 12.85 -8.41 -28.79
C GLY A 462 11.39 -8.31 -28.37
N SER A 463 11.06 -8.65 -27.13
CA SER A 463 9.72 -8.40 -26.56
C SER A 463 9.36 -6.91 -26.58
N ASP A 464 8.11 -6.61 -26.95
CA ASP A 464 7.53 -5.27 -26.81
C ASP A 464 7.63 -4.82 -25.33
N PRO A 465 7.81 -3.51 -25.05
CA PRO A 465 7.96 -3.01 -23.69
C PRO A 465 6.82 -3.40 -22.74
N GLU A 466 5.59 -3.46 -23.25
CA GLU A 466 4.40 -3.88 -22.48
C GLU A 466 4.44 -5.37 -22.13
N ALA A 467 4.79 -6.24 -23.10
CA ALA A 467 4.93 -7.68 -22.85
C ALA A 467 6.03 -7.95 -21.82
N ARG A 468 7.20 -7.32 -21.99
CA ARG A 468 8.32 -7.45 -21.05
C ARG A 468 7.99 -6.94 -19.65
N ALA A 469 7.18 -5.89 -19.51
CA ALA A 469 6.73 -5.40 -18.21
C ALA A 469 5.79 -6.40 -17.49
N ILE A 470 5.11 -7.25 -18.25
CA ILE A 470 4.21 -8.29 -17.72
C ILE A 470 5.01 -9.53 -17.33
N HIS A 471 5.71 -10.15 -18.29
CA HIS A 471 6.36 -11.45 -18.08
C HIS A 471 7.78 -11.34 -17.50
N GLN A 472 8.38 -10.15 -17.48
CA GLN A 472 9.70 -9.86 -16.87
C GLN A 472 10.89 -10.68 -17.43
N ILE A 473 10.79 -11.17 -18.66
CA ILE A 473 11.88 -11.89 -19.34
C ILE A 473 12.65 -10.88 -20.18
N VAL A 474 13.94 -10.71 -19.90
CA VAL A 474 14.84 -9.87 -20.69
C VAL A 474 15.59 -10.71 -21.73
N ASP A 475 16.09 -10.07 -22.79
CA ASP A 475 16.79 -10.78 -23.88
C ASP A 475 18.01 -11.59 -23.39
N ASP A 476 18.69 -11.13 -22.35
CA ASP A 476 19.82 -11.83 -21.74
C ASP A 476 19.42 -13.17 -21.11
N ASP A 477 18.17 -13.33 -20.64
CA ASP A 477 17.68 -14.61 -20.10
C ASP A 477 17.46 -15.66 -21.19
N LEU A 478 17.29 -15.23 -22.44
CA LEU A 478 17.02 -16.09 -23.59
C LEU A 478 18.32 -16.67 -24.19
N VAL A 479 19.49 -16.17 -23.76
CA VAL A 479 20.78 -16.62 -24.24
C VAL A 479 21.00 -18.09 -23.86
N GLY A 480 21.19 -18.94 -24.88
CA GLY A 480 21.41 -20.38 -24.68
C GLY A 480 20.14 -21.20 -24.46
N ALA A 481 18.96 -20.58 -24.44
CA ALA A 481 17.67 -21.27 -24.49
C ALA A 481 17.45 -21.97 -25.85
N PRO A 482 16.65 -23.05 -25.91
CA PRO A 482 16.33 -23.71 -27.17
C PRO A 482 15.56 -22.77 -28.12
N SER A 483 15.69 -22.99 -29.43
CA SER A 483 14.80 -22.36 -30.41
C SER A 483 13.45 -23.06 -30.45
N ILE A 484 12.44 -22.40 -31.03
CA ILE A 484 11.11 -23.01 -31.16
C ILE A 484 11.12 -24.28 -32.01
N GLU A 485 12.03 -24.40 -32.98
CA GLU A 485 12.24 -25.59 -33.80
C GLU A 485 12.71 -26.79 -32.97
N GLN A 486 13.50 -26.53 -31.92
CA GLN A 486 14.00 -27.55 -31.01
C GLN A 486 12.95 -27.96 -29.99
N ALA A 487 12.21 -27.00 -29.44
CA ALA A 487 11.24 -27.24 -28.37
C ALA A 487 9.89 -27.80 -28.89
N LEU A 488 9.41 -27.34 -30.05
CA LEU A 488 8.06 -27.66 -30.52
C LEU A 488 7.80 -29.17 -30.74
N PRO A 489 8.71 -29.99 -31.30
CA PRO A 489 8.49 -31.43 -31.41
C PRO A 489 8.24 -32.10 -30.05
N GLU A 490 8.96 -31.66 -29.02
CA GLU A 490 8.77 -32.12 -27.65
C GLU A 490 7.42 -31.69 -27.08
N VAL A 491 7.07 -30.41 -27.22
CA VAL A 491 5.77 -29.88 -26.79
C VAL A 491 4.61 -30.67 -27.42
N LEU A 492 4.69 -30.96 -28.71
CA LEU A 492 3.65 -31.71 -29.43
C LEU A 492 3.54 -33.16 -28.96
N ALA A 493 4.66 -33.82 -28.65
CA ALA A 493 4.66 -35.16 -28.06
C ALA A 493 4.12 -35.14 -26.62
N PHE A 494 4.44 -34.09 -25.85
CA PHE A 494 3.98 -33.93 -24.48
C PHE A 494 2.45 -33.82 -24.41
N ILE A 495 1.82 -33.03 -25.28
CA ILE A 495 0.36 -32.83 -25.29
C ILE A 495 -0.41 -33.96 -26.00
N ASP A 496 0.28 -34.85 -26.72
CA ASP A 496 -0.37 -35.89 -27.52
C ASP A 496 -1.23 -36.82 -26.65
N GLY A 497 -2.40 -37.20 -27.18
CA GLY A 497 -3.38 -38.02 -26.46
C GLY A 497 -4.14 -37.32 -25.33
N THR A 498 -3.85 -36.05 -25.03
CA THR A 498 -4.51 -35.29 -23.95
C THR A 498 -5.51 -34.26 -24.49
N ILE A 499 -6.36 -33.73 -23.61
CA ILE A 499 -7.10 -32.50 -23.85
C ILE A 499 -6.19 -31.33 -23.45
N LEU A 500 -5.82 -30.48 -24.40
CA LEU A 500 -5.05 -29.27 -24.12
C LEU A 500 -5.97 -28.23 -23.46
N VAL A 501 -5.55 -27.62 -22.36
CA VAL A 501 -6.35 -26.71 -21.56
C VAL A 501 -5.62 -25.39 -21.43
N ALA A 502 -6.27 -24.29 -21.78
CA ALA A 502 -5.73 -22.97 -21.50
C ALA A 502 -6.80 -22.08 -20.90
N HIS A 503 -6.38 -20.96 -20.29
CA HIS A 503 -7.35 -20.00 -19.81
C HIS A 503 -8.03 -19.26 -20.96
N ASN A 504 -7.24 -18.82 -21.96
CA ASN A 504 -7.75 -18.08 -23.11
C ASN A 504 -7.32 -18.72 -24.44
N CYS A 505 -7.81 -19.94 -24.73
CA CYS A 505 -7.33 -20.79 -25.82
C CYS A 505 -7.13 -20.14 -27.18
N GLU A 506 -7.89 -19.11 -27.55
CA GLU A 506 -7.69 -18.43 -28.83
C GLU A 506 -6.26 -17.86 -28.97
N PHE A 507 -5.69 -17.41 -27.86
CA PHE A 507 -4.32 -16.93 -27.77
C PHE A 507 -3.31 -18.07 -28.02
N GLU A 508 -3.36 -19.14 -27.22
CA GLU A 508 -2.39 -20.24 -27.34
C GLU A 508 -2.54 -21.00 -28.66
N GLU A 509 -3.77 -21.18 -29.15
CA GLU A 509 -4.04 -21.78 -30.46
C GLU A 509 -3.36 -21.00 -31.60
N GLY A 510 -3.45 -19.67 -31.56
CA GLY A 510 -2.86 -18.78 -32.55
C GLY A 510 -1.34 -18.90 -32.59
N PHE A 511 -0.71 -18.84 -31.42
CA PHE A 511 0.75 -18.92 -31.27
C PHE A 511 1.29 -20.32 -31.60
N LEU A 512 0.64 -21.41 -31.16
CA LEU A 512 1.05 -22.77 -31.53
C LEU A 512 0.95 -23.02 -33.04
N ALA A 513 -0.11 -22.52 -33.69
CA ALA A 513 -0.25 -22.63 -35.13
C ALA A 513 0.81 -21.82 -35.88
N ALA A 514 1.20 -20.64 -35.37
CA ALA A 514 2.28 -19.83 -35.92
C ALA A 514 3.65 -20.49 -35.74
N ALA A 515 3.93 -21.00 -34.54
CA ALA A 515 5.14 -21.74 -34.21
C ALA A 515 5.31 -22.97 -35.10
N ALA A 516 4.25 -23.74 -35.34
CA ALA A 516 4.28 -24.90 -36.24
C ALA A 516 4.61 -24.50 -37.69
N ARG A 517 4.03 -23.40 -38.18
CA ARG A 517 4.37 -22.87 -39.52
C ARG A 517 5.83 -22.42 -39.59
N HIS A 518 6.31 -21.72 -38.56
CA HIS A 518 7.68 -21.23 -38.48
C HIS A 518 8.70 -22.38 -38.48
N ALA A 519 8.47 -23.37 -37.59
CA ALA A 519 9.31 -24.55 -37.45
C ALA A 519 9.15 -25.56 -38.58
N LYS A 520 8.23 -25.32 -39.54
CA LYS A 520 7.87 -26.24 -40.62
C LYS A 520 7.47 -27.63 -40.11
N VAL A 521 6.86 -27.67 -38.93
CA VAL A 521 6.32 -28.87 -38.31
C VAL A 521 4.83 -28.97 -38.62
N LYS A 522 4.36 -30.16 -38.99
CA LYS A 522 2.94 -30.39 -39.19
C LYS A 522 2.25 -30.45 -37.82
N LEU A 523 1.35 -29.50 -37.57
CA LEU A 523 0.54 -29.53 -36.36
C LEU A 523 -0.36 -30.79 -36.36
N PRO A 524 -0.26 -31.66 -35.33
CA PRO A 524 -1.15 -32.80 -35.19
C PRO A 524 -2.58 -32.32 -34.93
N ARG A 525 -3.53 -33.26 -34.91
CA ARG A 525 -4.85 -32.91 -34.41
C ARG A 525 -4.76 -32.71 -32.91
N ILE A 526 -5.31 -31.61 -32.41
CA ILE A 526 -5.31 -31.25 -30.99
C ILE A 526 -6.75 -30.95 -30.58
N VAL A 527 -7.16 -31.42 -29.40
CA VAL A 527 -8.45 -31.06 -28.81
C VAL A 527 -8.19 -30.07 -27.67
N VAL A 528 -8.86 -28.91 -27.72
CA VAL A 528 -8.56 -27.78 -26.83
C VAL A 528 -9.80 -27.38 -26.02
N LEU A 529 -9.62 -27.16 -24.71
CA LEU A 529 -10.63 -26.73 -23.76
C LEU A 529 -10.26 -25.38 -23.14
N CYS A 530 -11.18 -24.41 -23.22
CA CYS A 530 -10.99 -23.07 -22.67
C CYS A 530 -11.66 -22.92 -21.29
N THR A 531 -10.88 -22.66 -20.24
CA THR A 531 -11.43 -22.49 -18.89
C THR A 531 -12.16 -21.15 -18.74
N LEU A 532 -11.73 -20.06 -19.39
CA LEU A 532 -12.47 -18.79 -19.38
C LEU A 532 -13.88 -18.95 -19.98
N GLN A 533 -13.98 -19.62 -21.12
CA GLN A 533 -15.25 -19.93 -21.77
C GLN A 533 -16.11 -20.85 -20.89
N THR A 534 -15.50 -21.89 -20.31
CA THR A 534 -16.19 -22.80 -19.39
C THR A 534 -16.76 -22.04 -18.19
N SER A 535 -15.94 -21.23 -17.52
CA SER A 535 -16.36 -20.42 -16.37
C SER A 535 -17.50 -19.47 -16.72
N ARG A 536 -17.43 -18.77 -17.86
CA ARG A 536 -18.50 -17.85 -18.31
C ARG A 536 -19.83 -18.56 -18.58
N ARG A 537 -19.80 -19.79 -19.11
CA ARG A 537 -21.01 -20.58 -19.43
C ARG A 537 -21.61 -21.28 -18.22
N GLN A 538 -20.76 -21.74 -17.31
CA GLN A 538 -21.15 -22.57 -16.16
C GLN A 538 -21.47 -21.73 -14.92
N LEU A 539 -20.84 -20.55 -14.77
CA LEU A 539 -20.87 -19.73 -13.56
C LEU A 539 -21.46 -18.33 -13.81
N ASP A 540 -22.00 -17.75 -12.75
CA ASP A 540 -22.47 -16.37 -12.65
C ASP A 540 -21.56 -15.57 -11.73
N GLY A 541 -21.00 -14.47 -12.23
CA GLY A 541 -19.97 -13.72 -11.52
C GLY A 541 -19.47 -12.51 -12.30
N ARG A 542 -18.63 -11.70 -11.65
CA ARG A 542 -18.15 -10.42 -12.19
C ARG A 542 -16.79 -10.52 -12.90
N ALA A 543 -15.92 -11.40 -12.40
CA ALA A 543 -14.56 -11.57 -12.89
C ALA A 543 -14.30 -13.03 -13.22
N PHE A 544 -13.76 -13.27 -14.41
CA PHE A 544 -13.40 -14.63 -14.88
C PHE A 544 -11.95 -14.72 -15.32
N SER A 545 -11.12 -13.69 -15.08
CA SER A 545 -9.68 -13.75 -15.29
C SER A 545 -9.05 -14.92 -14.54
N LEU A 546 -7.92 -15.44 -15.02
CA LEU A 546 -7.21 -16.56 -14.40
C LEU A 546 -6.95 -16.31 -12.92
N THR A 547 -6.50 -15.10 -12.57
CA THR A 547 -6.24 -14.71 -11.17
C THR A 547 -7.48 -14.81 -10.28
N ALA A 548 -8.64 -14.33 -10.76
CA ALA A 548 -9.90 -14.39 -10.02
C ALA A 548 -10.43 -15.83 -9.89
N MET A 549 -10.32 -16.62 -10.97
CA MET A 549 -10.73 -18.02 -10.95
C MET A 549 -9.80 -18.88 -10.08
N TYR A 550 -8.49 -18.62 -10.09
CA TYR A 550 -7.53 -19.28 -9.21
C TYR A 550 -7.84 -18.98 -7.75
N LYS A 551 -8.10 -17.71 -7.41
CA LYS A 551 -8.54 -17.30 -6.07
C LYS A 551 -9.81 -17.99 -5.64
N THR A 552 -10.75 -18.18 -6.56
CA THR A 552 -11.97 -18.96 -6.32
C THR A 552 -11.67 -20.42 -6.05
N ALA A 553 -10.75 -21.02 -6.82
CA ALA A 553 -10.40 -22.42 -6.74
C ALA A 553 -9.64 -22.80 -5.46
N THR A 554 -8.64 -21.99 -5.09
CA THR A 554 -7.69 -22.32 -4.00
C THR A 554 -7.94 -21.54 -2.72
N GLY A 555 -8.69 -20.43 -2.79
CA GLY A 555 -8.80 -19.48 -1.68
C GLY A 555 -7.57 -18.59 -1.50
N GLY A 556 -6.52 -18.74 -2.31
CA GLY A 556 -5.28 -17.95 -2.28
C GLY A 556 -5.07 -17.10 -3.55
N TRP A 557 -4.18 -16.12 -3.51
CA TRP A 557 -3.71 -15.44 -4.72
C TRP A 557 -2.52 -16.21 -5.29
N SER A 558 -2.32 -16.18 -6.62
CA SER A 558 -1.16 -16.84 -7.23
C SER A 558 0.08 -15.97 -7.03
N ASP A 559 1.11 -16.53 -6.41
CA ASP A 559 2.41 -15.87 -6.20
C ASP A 559 3.33 -15.97 -7.44
N GLN A 560 3.01 -16.84 -8.42
CA GLN A 560 3.79 -17.07 -9.64
C GLN A 560 3.12 -16.51 -10.91
N LYS A 561 2.41 -15.39 -10.78
CA LYS A 561 1.68 -14.75 -11.88
C LYS A 561 2.64 -14.34 -13.00
N HIS A 562 2.26 -14.55 -14.25
CA HIS A 562 3.06 -14.21 -15.44
C HIS A 562 4.36 -15.01 -15.55
N THR A 563 4.30 -16.25 -15.07
CA THR A 563 5.24 -17.32 -15.42
C THR A 563 4.46 -18.40 -16.14
N ALA A 564 4.94 -18.87 -17.30
CA ALA A 564 4.17 -19.81 -18.10
C ALA A 564 3.85 -21.11 -17.32
N LEU A 565 4.79 -21.63 -16.53
CA LEU A 565 4.53 -22.82 -15.71
C LEU A 565 3.59 -22.54 -14.54
N GLY A 566 3.74 -21.40 -13.87
CA GLY A 566 2.86 -21.00 -12.76
C GLY A 566 1.42 -20.78 -13.20
N ASP A 567 1.22 -20.13 -14.35
CA ASP A 567 -0.11 -19.91 -14.92
C ASP A 567 -0.72 -21.20 -15.49
N ALA A 568 0.08 -22.10 -16.07
CA ALA A 568 -0.38 -23.45 -16.44
C ALA A 568 -0.84 -24.27 -15.21
N ARG A 569 -0.12 -24.20 -14.08
CA ARG A 569 -0.56 -24.80 -12.81
C ARG A 569 -1.85 -24.14 -12.30
N ALA A 570 -1.99 -22.83 -12.43
CA ALA A 570 -3.22 -22.13 -12.08
C ALA A 570 -4.42 -22.58 -12.95
N VAL A 571 -4.21 -22.79 -14.25
CA VAL A 571 -5.22 -23.35 -15.18
C VAL A 571 -5.65 -24.74 -14.73
N ARG A 572 -4.71 -25.60 -14.31
CA ARG A 572 -5.02 -26.92 -13.72
C ARG A 572 -5.92 -26.77 -12.49
N GLU A 573 -5.57 -25.93 -11.52
CA GLU A 573 -6.37 -25.73 -10.31
C GLU A 573 -7.79 -25.24 -10.62
N VAL A 574 -7.92 -24.31 -11.57
CA VAL A 574 -9.24 -23.82 -12.02
C VAL A 574 -10.06 -24.93 -12.65
N LEU A 575 -9.46 -25.77 -13.51
CA LEU A 575 -10.17 -26.88 -14.12
C LEU A 575 -10.60 -27.91 -13.08
N LEU A 576 -9.72 -28.32 -12.17
CA LEU A 576 -10.05 -29.28 -11.12
C LEU A 576 -11.19 -28.75 -10.24
N TRP A 577 -11.14 -27.48 -9.84
CA TRP A 577 -12.22 -26.86 -9.09
C TRP A 577 -13.55 -26.90 -9.86
N LEU A 578 -13.56 -26.60 -11.15
CA LEU A 578 -14.74 -26.69 -12.00
C LEU A 578 -15.30 -28.12 -12.06
N LEU A 579 -14.43 -29.13 -12.21
CA LEU A 579 -14.84 -30.54 -12.28
C LEU A 579 -15.39 -31.05 -10.95
N THR A 580 -14.75 -30.70 -9.82
CA THR A 580 -15.13 -31.16 -8.49
C THR A 580 -16.37 -30.47 -7.94
N ASN A 581 -16.53 -29.17 -8.20
CA ASN A 581 -17.59 -28.35 -7.59
C ASN A 581 -18.83 -28.19 -8.47
N ALA A 582 -18.84 -28.76 -9.68
CA ALA A 582 -20.01 -28.70 -10.55
C ALA A 582 -21.24 -29.36 -9.88
N PRO A 583 -22.44 -28.79 -10.04
CA PRO A 583 -23.67 -29.34 -9.45
C PRO A 583 -24.04 -30.71 -10.04
N THR A 584 -23.54 -31.02 -11.24
CA THR A 584 -23.66 -32.31 -11.91
C THR A 584 -22.36 -32.63 -12.63
N PRO A 585 -22.04 -33.91 -12.90
CA PRO A 585 -20.85 -34.29 -13.66
C PRO A 585 -20.75 -33.55 -14.99
N LEU A 586 -19.54 -33.11 -15.35
CA LEU A 586 -19.25 -32.45 -16.61
C LEU A 586 -18.72 -33.43 -17.65
N TYR A 587 -19.09 -33.18 -18.90
CA TYR A 587 -18.74 -33.98 -20.07
C TYR A 587 -18.11 -33.10 -21.15
N LEU A 588 -17.23 -33.68 -21.95
CA LEU A 588 -16.59 -33.02 -23.08
C LEU A 588 -17.44 -33.20 -24.35
N THR A 589 -17.58 -32.16 -25.16
CA THR A 589 -18.28 -32.27 -26.46
C THR A 589 -17.48 -33.02 -27.53
N ALA A 590 -16.16 -33.05 -27.38
CA ALA A 590 -15.22 -33.85 -28.16
C ALA A 590 -14.20 -34.50 -27.21
N GLY A 591 -13.98 -35.80 -27.37
CA GLY A 591 -13.07 -36.58 -26.53
C GLY A 591 -11.61 -36.46 -26.93
N PRO A 592 -10.71 -37.02 -26.10
CA PRO A 592 -9.28 -37.06 -26.40
C PRO A 592 -9.02 -37.88 -27.66
N LEU A 593 -7.92 -37.55 -28.35
CA LEU A 593 -7.49 -38.29 -29.51
C LEU A 593 -6.67 -39.49 -29.07
N THR A 594 -6.69 -40.56 -29.88
CA THR A 594 -5.76 -41.67 -29.65
C THR A 594 -4.33 -41.16 -29.85
N PRO A 595 -3.42 -41.35 -28.88
CA PRO A 595 -2.04 -40.94 -29.02
C PRO A 595 -1.43 -41.54 -30.29
N GLN A 596 -0.76 -40.71 -31.08
CA GLN A 596 0.12 -41.19 -32.12
C GLN A 596 1.46 -41.48 -31.44
N ALA A 597 2.05 -42.65 -31.64
CA ALA A 597 3.38 -42.96 -31.07
C ALA A 597 4.46 -42.11 -31.76
N THR A 598 4.42 -40.79 -31.55
CA THR A 598 5.34 -39.82 -32.10
C THR A 598 6.68 -40.00 -31.42
N THR A 599 7.67 -40.41 -32.20
CA THR A 599 9.06 -40.47 -31.75
C THR A 599 9.54 -39.06 -31.44
N PHE A 600 9.98 -38.90 -30.21
CA PHE A 600 10.34 -37.64 -29.57
C PHE A 600 11.84 -37.38 -29.65
N THR A 601 12.23 -36.10 -29.64
CA THR A 601 13.62 -35.67 -29.42
C THR A 601 13.61 -34.74 -28.22
N GLU A 602 14.30 -35.12 -27.15
CA GLU A 602 14.44 -34.28 -25.95
C GLU A 602 15.08 -32.95 -26.34
N CYS A 603 14.38 -31.85 -26.07
CA CYS A 603 14.93 -30.52 -26.15
C CYS A 603 15.66 -30.18 -24.85
N PRO A 604 16.76 -29.41 -24.92
CA PRO A 604 17.38 -28.87 -23.73
C PRO A 604 16.44 -27.83 -23.11
N ILE A 605 16.05 -28.01 -21.85
CA ILE A 605 15.23 -27.03 -21.14
C ILE A 605 16.07 -25.88 -20.62
N SER A 606 15.49 -24.68 -20.60
CA SER A 606 16.09 -23.48 -20.00
C SER A 606 15.05 -22.80 -19.14
N CYS A 607 15.09 -22.99 -17.82
CA CYS A 607 14.11 -22.39 -16.93
C CYS A 607 14.41 -20.89 -16.69
N ARG A 608 13.35 -20.10 -16.54
CA ARG A 608 13.43 -18.66 -16.26
C ARG A 608 14.07 -18.37 -14.89
N PRO A 609 14.63 -17.18 -14.68
CA PRO A 609 14.99 -16.73 -13.34
C PRO A 609 13.73 -16.51 -12.49
N VAL A 610 13.84 -16.85 -11.20
CA VAL A 610 12.89 -16.45 -10.17
C VAL A 610 13.65 -15.62 -9.14
N PRO A 611 13.26 -14.34 -8.92
CA PRO A 611 13.88 -13.53 -7.89
C PRO A 611 13.64 -14.14 -6.52
N LEU A 612 14.68 -14.20 -5.69
CA LEU A 612 14.57 -14.69 -4.32
C LEU A 612 13.84 -13.66 -3.46
N SER A 613 12.67 -14.02 -2.93
CA SER A 613 11.90 -13.14 -2.04
C SER A 613 12.32 -13.25 -0.57
N ARG A 614 12.91 -14.38 -0.14
CA ARG A 614 13.14 -14.70 1.28
C ARG A 614 14.48 -15.39 1.60
N GLY A 615 15.44 -15.43 0.67
CA GLY A 615 16.71 -16.15 0.86
C GLY A 615 16.52 -17.67 1.04
N SER A 616 15.50 -18.25 0.39
CA SER A 616 15.21 -19.69 0.39
C SER A 616 15.22 -20.23 -1.04
N VAL A 617 15.85 -21.37 -1.26
CA VAL A 617 15.91 -22.06 -2.55
C VAL A 617 14.64 -22.90 -2.78
N ALA A 618 13.76 -23.05 -1.77
CA ALA A 618 12.49 -23.74 -1.92
C ALA A 618 11.59 -23.13 -3.02
N GLU A 619 11.54 -21.80 -3.07
CA GLU A 619 10.77 -21.05 -4.07
C GLU A 619 11.28 -21.33 -5.48
N LEU A 620 12.60 -21.36 -5.65
CA LEU A 620 13.25 -21.75 -6.89
C LEU A 620 12.88 -23.18 -7.30
N LEU A 621 13.05 -24.17 -6.41
CA LEU A 621 12.81 -25.57 -6.73
C LEU A 621 11.37 -25.82 -7.16
N ASN A 622 10.43 -25.10 -6.57
CA ASN A 622 9.02 -25.17 -6.93
C ASN A 622 8.73 -24.47 -8.26
N SER A 623 9.50 -23.46 -8.66
CA SER A 623 9.34 -22.82 -9.98
C SER A 623 9.80 -23.67 -11.16
N PHE A 624 10.64 -24.69 -10.92
CA PHE A 624 11.09 -25.61 -11.96
C PHE A 624 10.04 -26.71 -12.23
N PRO A 625 10.03 -27.30 -13.44
CA PRO A 625 9.10 -28.38 -13.76
C PRO A 625 9.36 -29.61 -12.87
N GLN A 626 8.29 -30.15 -12.28
CA GLN A 626 8.29 -31.39 -11.51
C GLN A 626 7.94 -32.55 -12.44
N SER A 627 8.97 -33.15 -13.04
CA SER A 627 8.82 -34.25 -14.00
C SER A 627 9.37 -35.57 -13.45
N PRO A 628 8.71 -36.72 -13.70
CA PRO A 628 9.28 -38.04 -13.45
C PRO A 628 10.30 -38.46 -14.52
N HIS A 629 10.39 -37.74 -15.64
CA HIS A 629 11.32 -38.03 -16.73
C HIS A 629 12.62 -37.21 -16.53
N PRO A 630 13.73 -37.85 -16.10
CA PRO A 630 14.96 -37.13 -15.81
C PRO A 630 15.56 -36.53 -17.07
N ARG A 631 16.03 -35.28 -16.98
CA ARG A 631 16.78 -34.63 -18.05
C ARG A 631 18.26 -34.97 -17.93
N SER A 632 18.94 -35.06 -19.07
CA SER A 632 20.39 -35.25 -19.11
C SER A 632 21.15 -34.08 -18.45
N GLY A 633 20.63 -32.85 -18.60
CA GLY A 633 21.22 -31.64 -18.03
C GLY A 633 22.61 -31.32 -18.62
N ASP A 634 23.31 -30.38 -17.99
CA ASP A 634 24.74 -30.13 -18.21
C ASP A 634 25.54 -30.71 -17.01
N PRO A 635 26.32 -31.79 -17.23
CA PRO A 635 27.06 -32.44 -16.14
C PRO A 635 28.05 -31.53 -15.42
N ALA A 636 28.69 -30.60 -16.13
CA ALA A 636 29.67 -29.70 -15.53
C ALA A 636 28.98 -28.67 -14.62
N GLN A 637 27.84 -28.14 -15.08
CA GLN A 637 27.04 -27.19 -14.31
C GLN A 637 26.38 -27.86 -13.09
N ALA A 638 25.94 -29.12 -13.24
CA ALA A 638 25.39 -29.91 -12.14
C ALA A 638 26.45 -30.20 -11.06
N GLN A 639 27.70 -30.50 -11.44
CA GLN A 639 28.79 -30.66 -10.48
C GLN A 639 29.09 -29.37 -9.71
N GLN A 640 29.10 -28.22 -10.39
CA GLN A 640 29.26 -26.91 -9.74
C GLN A 640 28.11 -26.60 -8.78
N TYR A 641 26.87 -26.96 -9.16
CA TYR A 641 25.72 -26.82 -8.29
C TYR A 641 25.85 -27.64 -7.01
N VAL A 642 26.26 -28.91 -7.13
CA VAL A 642 26.49 -29.78 -5.97
C VAL A 642 27.59 -29.22 -5.07
N ALA A 643 28.69 -28.70 -5.63
CA ALA A 643 29.76 -28.09 -4.83
C ALA A 643 29.26 -26.90 -4.00
N LEU A 644 28.53 -25.97 -4.61
CA LEU A 644 27.90 -24.83 -3.90
C LEU A 644 26.93 -25.30 -2.82
N LEU A 645 26.18 -26.37 -3.11
CA LEU A 645 25.20 -26.93 -2.19
C LEU A 645 25.86 -27.60 -0.99
N THR A 646 26.96 -28.34 -1.20
CA THR A 646 27.75 -28.92 -0.11
C THR A 646 28.30 -27.82 0.80
N ASP A 647 28.94 -26.80 0.22
CA ASP A 647 29.48 -25.66 0.99
C ASP A 647 28.39 -24.98 1.83
N ALA A 648 27.20 -24.78 1.26
CA ALA A 648 26.06 -24.12 1.93
C ALA A 648 25.32 -24.99 2.97
N VAL A 649 25.53 -26.31 2.98
CA VAL A 649 24.96 -27.20 4.01
C VAL A 649 25.95 -27.39 5.17
N GLU A 650 27.26 -27.34 4.92
CA GLU A 650 28.30 -27.55 5.94
C GLU A 650 28.25 -26.53 7.09
N ASP A 651 27.89 -25.28 6.81
CA ASP A 651 27.84 -24.20 7.80
C ASP A 651 26.55 -24.19 8.66
N GLY A 652 25.59 -25.04 8.31
CA GLY A 652 24.31 -25.19 8.99
C GLY A 652 23.32 -24.05 8.76
N ARG A 653 23.61 -23.06 7.90
CA ARG A 653 22.75 -21.89 7.65
C ARG A 653 22.93 -21.33 6.25
N LEU A 654 21.88 -21.41 5.44
CA LEU A 654 21.88 -20.80 4.11
C LEU A 654 21.80 -19.26 4.18
N THR A 655 22.84 -18.56 3.71
CA THR A 655 22.83 -17.09 3.55
C THR A 655 22.12 -16.66 2.27
N TYR A 656 21.75 -15.39 2.16
CA TYR A 656 21.13 -14.85 0.94
C TYR A 656 22.04 -14.98 -0.29
N ASP A 657 23.34 -14.68 -0.13
CA ASP A 657 24.32 -14.73 -1.23
C ASP A 657 24.51 -16.17 -1.74
N GLU A 658 24.49 -17.15 -0.84
CA GLU A 658 24.55 -18.58 -1.20
C GLU A 658 23.27 -19.04 -1.88
N ALA A 659 22.11 -18.64 -1.35
CA ALA A 659 20.82 -18.93 -1.99
C ALA A 659 20.77 -18.33 -3.41
N ASP A 660 21.26 -17.11 -3.60
CA ASP A 660 21.33 -16.41 -4.89
C ASP A 660 22.33 -17.08 -5.85
N ALA A 661 23.50 -17.51 -5.35
CA ALA A 661 24.45 -18.31 -6.12
C ALA A 661 23.86 -19.64 -6.57
N LEU A 662 23.19 -20.38 -5.68
CA LEU A 662 22.48 -21.62 -6.00
C LEU A 662 21.39 -21.37 -7.05
N THR A 663 20.58 -20.32 -6.88
CA THR A 663 19.55 -19.94 -7.85
C THR A 663 20.09 -19.68 -9.25
N ARG A 664 21.18 -18.90 -9.36
CA ARG A 664 21.84 -18.68 -10.64
C ARG A 664 22.37 -19.98 -11.24
N GLN A 665 23.01 -20.81 -10.42
CA GLN A 665 23.65 -22.04 -10.88
C GLN A 665 22.64 -23.11 -11.29
N ALA A 666 21.51 -23.25 -10.60
CA ALA A 666 20.44 -24.19 -10.91
C ALA A 666 19.96 -24.07 -12.37
N ARG A 667 19.85 -22.85 -12.90
CA ARG A 667 19.43 -22.59 -14.28
C ARG A 667 20.39 -23.22 -15.30
N ALA A 668 21.69 -23.10 -15.03
CA ALA A 668 22.72 -23.63 -15.92
C ALA A 668 22.73 -25.16 -15.97
N THR A 669 22.21 -25.83 -14.93
CA THR A 669 22.15 -27.30 -14.88
C THR A 669 21.19 -27.89 -15.91
N ARG A 670 20.14 -27.16 -16.32
CA ARG A 670 19.04 -27.65 -17.17
C ARG A 670 18.34 -28.90 -16.61
N LEU A 671 18.40 -29.10 -15.30
CA LEU A 671 17.73 -30.18 -14.59
C LEU A 671 16.30 -29.77 -14.20
N THR A 672 15.46 -30.76 -13.91
CA THR A 672 14.11 -30.53 -13.39
C THR A 672 14.15 -30.23 -11.88
N GLY A 673 13.06 -29.69 -11.34
CA GLY A 673 12.95 -29.43 -9.91
C GLY A 673 13.03 -30.71 -9.07
N SER A 674 12.52 -31.84 -9.59
CA SER A 674 12.64 -33.16 -8.97
C SER A 674 14.09 -33.66 -8.89
N GLN A 675 14.89 -33.43 -9.93
CA GLN A 675 16.32 -33.76 -9.94
C GLN A 675 17.10 -32.86 -8.97
N LEU A 676 16.83 -31.55 -8.95
CA LEU A 676 17.47 -30.61 -8.02
C LEU A 676 17.14 -30.94 -6.56
N LYS A 677 15.87 -31.25 -6.23
CA LYS A 677 15.47 -31.73 -4.89
C LYS A 677 16.21 -32.99 -4.48
N THR A 678 16.46 -33.90 -5.42
CA THR A 678 17.25 -35.10 -5.16
C THR A 678 18.70 -34.74 -4.79
N LEU A 679 19.32 -33.77 -5.49
CA LEU A 679 20.65 -33.28 -5.14
C LEU A 679 20.68 -32.65 -3.73
N HIS A 680 19.65 -31.90 -3.35
CA HIS A 680 19.51 -31.33 -2.00
C HIS A 680 19.40 -32.40 -0.92
N HIS A 681 18.60 -33.43 -1.15
CA HIS A 681 18.53 -34.56 -0.24
C HIS A 681 19.87 -35.31 -0.14
N THR A 682 20.59 -35.47 -1.24
CA THR A 682 21.91 -36.10 -1.24
C THR A 682 22.91 -35.28 -0.43
N ALA A 683 23.04 -33.97 -0.70
CA ALA A 683 23.94 -33.08 0.04
C ALA A 683 23.62 -33.02 1.54
N TRP A 684 22.34 -32.99 1.90
CA TRP A 684 21.90 -33.09 3.30
C TRP A 684 22.35 -34.41 3.94
N ASN A 685 22.10 -35.55 3.27
CA ASN A 685 22.44 -36.86 3.81
C ASN A 685 23.96 -37.10 3.89
N GLU A 686 24.75 -36.51 3.00
CA GLU A 686 26.21 -36.59 3.04
C GLU A 686 26.80 -35.75 4.17
N THR A 687 26.23 -34.57 4.43
CA THR A 687 26.68 -33.67 5.50
C THR A 687 26.22 -34.15 6.88
N TYR A 688 25.00 -34.70 6.96
CA TYR A 688 24.40 -35.23 8.18
C TYR A 688 24.08 -36.72 8.05
N PRO A 689 25.09 -37.61 7.89
CA PRO A 689 24.87 -39.04 7.66
C PRO A 689 24.14 -39.72 8.82
N ASP A 690 24.31 -39.21 10.03
CA ASP A 690 23.63 -39.68 11.23
C ASP A 690 22.18 -39.16 11.35
N SER A 691 21.68 -38.28 10.45
CA SER A 691 20.34 -37.69 10.56
C SER A 691 19.21 -38.70 10.41
N LYS A 692 19.45 -39.81 9.69
CA LYS A 692 18.50 -40.93 9.54
C LYS A 692 18.41 -41.80 10.81
N ALA A 693 19.40 -41.72 11.68
CA ALA A 693 19.48 -42.44 12.96
C ALA A 693 19.33 -41.51 14.18
N HIS A 694 19.37 -40.19 13.96
CA HIS A 694 19.28 -39.18 15.02
C HIS A 694 17.85 -39.07 15.53
N ASP A 695 17.69 -39.41 16.79
CA ASP A 695 16.53 -38.97 17.55
C ASP A 695 16.63 -37.45 17.76
N TRP A 696 15.86 -36.67 16.98
CA TRP A 696 15.83 -35.20 17.09
C TRP A 696 15.33 -34.72 18.46
N HIS A 697 14.71 -35.58 19.27
CA HIS A 697 14.38 -35.27 20.66
C HIS A 697 15.64 -35.01 21.52
N LEU A 698 16.78 -35.61 21.16
CA LEU A 698 18.05 -35.47 21.87
C LEU A 698 18.81 -34.17 21.57
N LEU A 699 18.42 -33.46 20.50
CA LEU A 699 19.01 -32.17 20.14
C LEU A 699 18.55 -31.05 21.08
N SER A 700 19.40 -30.04 21.27
CA SER A 700 18.96 -28.83 21.98
C SER A 700 17.86 -28.10 21.20
N PRO A 701 16.99 -27.31 21.86
CA PRO A 701 15.97 -26.52 21.17
C PRO A 701 16.52 -25.61 20.06
N VAL A 702 17.72 -25.05 20.27
CA VAL A 702 18.40 -24.19 19.30
C VAL A 702 18.80 -24.99 18.06
N GLN A 703 19.45 -26.14 18.24
CA GLN A 703 19.88 -27.00 17.14
C GLN A 703 18.69 -27.54 16.32
N ARG A 704 17.60 -27.95 16.97
CA ARG A 704 16.36 -28.33 16.25
C ARG A 704 15.85 -27.21 15.36
N ARG A 705 15.84 -25.98 15.90
CA ARG A 705 15.36 -24.82 15.15
C ARG A 705 16.28 -24.46 13.98
N GLU A 706 17.58 -24.58 14.15
CA GLU A 706 18.56 -24.36 13.08
C GLU A 706 18.39 -25.39 11.95
N MET A 707 18.27 -26.68 12.29
CA MET A 707 18.03 -27.73 11.30
C MET A 707 16.70 -27.56 10.56
N TYR A 708 15.64 -27.17 11.27
CA TYR A 708 14.35 -26.83 10.66
C TYR A 708 14.50 -25.70 9.62
N LEU A 709 15.15 -24.61 10.01
CA LEU A 709 15.33 -23.45 9.13
C LEU A 709 16.18 -23.80 7.91
N LEU A 710 17.23 -24.61 8.08
CA LEU A 710 18.06 -25.07 6.96
C LEU A 710 17.29 -25.99 6.02
N ALA A 711 16.56 -26.99 6.56
CA ALA A 711 15.74 -27.89 5.74
C ALA A 711 14.65 -27.14 4.95
N ASP A 712 13.99 -26.16 5.60
CA ASP A 712 13.01 -25.28 4.96
C ASP A 712 13.65 -24.40 3.87
N ALA A 713 14.81 -23.78 4.16
CA ALA A 713 15.54 -22.95 3.21
C ALA A 713 16.03 -23.73 1.98
N LEU A 714 16.42 -25.00 2.16
CA LEU A 714 16.81 -25.90 1.08
C LEU A 714 15.61 -26.48 0.30
N GLY A 715 14.37 -26.20 0.71
CA GLY A 715 13.17 -26.75 0.08
C GLY A 715 12.95 -28.24 0.32
N LEU A 716 13.52 -28.78 1.40
CA LEU A 716 13.32 -30.16 1.86
C LEU A 716 12.06 -30.24 2.73
N SER A 717 10.90 -30.00 2.11
CA SER A 717 9.63 -29.82 2.82
C SER A 717 9.28 -31.00 3.74
N GLU A 718 9.43 -32.24 3.28
CA GLU A 718 9.15 -33.43 4.10
C GLU A 718 10.01 -33.46 5.36
N LEU A 719 11.29 -33.13 5.23
CA LEU A 719 12.23 -33.09 6.34
C LEU A 719 11.88 -31.96 7.32
N SER A 720 11.58 -30.77 6.81
CA SER A 720 11.20 -29.61 7.63
C SER A 720 9.94 -29.88 8.47
N ILE A 721 8.93 -30.54 7.90
CA ILE A 721 7.68 -30.90 8.59
C ILE A 721 7.97 -31.87 9.73
N GLN A 722 8.75 -32.92 9.46
CA GLN A 722 9.12 -33.87 10.50
C GLN A 722 9.85 -33.14 11.66
N ILE A 723 10.77 -32.20 11.38
CA ILE A 723 11.54 -31.51 12.42
C ILE A 723 10.62 -30.60 13.24
N ASP A 724 9.68 -29.89 12.59
CA ASP A 724 8.71 -29.04 13.27
C ASP A 724 7.80 -29.85 14.20
N ASP A 725 7.34 -31.03 13.78
CA ASP A 725 6.55 -31.93 14.65
C ASP A 725 7.29 -32.26 15.94
N VAL A 726 8.60 -32.53 15.87
CA VAL A 726 9.43 -32.77 17.07
C VAL A 726 9.58 -31.49 17.91
N ILE A 727 9.74 -30.32 17.29
CA ILE A 727 9.78 -29.03 17.99
C ILE A 727 8.49 -28.81 18.79
N GLN A 728 7.32 -29.05 18.18
CA GLN A 728 6.03 -28.90 18.84
C GLN A 728 5.86 -29.87 20.02
N GLN A 729 6.32 -31.12 19.87
CA GLN A 729 6.26 -32.12 20.95
C GLN A 729 7.16 -31.77 22.13
N CYS A 730 8.28 -31.09 21.89
CA CYS A 730 9.22 -30.66 22.94
C CYS A 730 8.92 -29.27 23.53
N ALA A 731 7.88 -28.57 23.07
CA ALA A 731 7.58 -27.21 23.53
C ALA A 731 7.11 -27.20 25.00
N GLU A 732 7.72 -26.34 25.83
CA GLU A 732 7.28 -26.16 27.21
C GLU A 732 5.88 -25.51 27.26
N PRO A 733 5.01 -25.92 28.22
CA PRO A 733 3.71 -25.30 28.39
C PRO A 733 3.86 -23.82 28.74
N SER A 734 3.01 -22.98 28.15
CA SER A 734 2.97 -21.55 28.46
C SER A 734 2.71 -21.32 29.96
N PRO A 735 3.37 -20.33 30.61
CA PRO A 735 3.12 -20.03 32.01
C PRO A 735 1.65 -19.63 32.22
N PRO A 736 1.08 -19.89 33.41
CA PRO A 736 -0.33 -19.64 33.68
C PRO A 736 -0.70 -18.17 33.46
N PRO A 737 -1.93 -17.87 32.97
CA PRO A 737 -2.37 -16.51 32.60
C PRO A 737 -2.20 -15.47 33.72
N GLU A 738 -2.26 -15.92 34.98
CA GLU A 738 -2.27 -15.13 36.21
C GLU A 738 -0.96 -14.37 36.50
N ALA A 739 0.18 -14.87 36.02
CA ALA A 739 1.50 -14.28 36.26
C ALA A 739 1.77 -12.95 35.53
N ARG A 740 0.77 -12.39 34.82
CA ARG A 740 0.92 -11.19 33.98
C ARG A 740 0.17 -9.96 34.49
N TYR A 741 -0.66 -10.09 35.54
CA TYR A 741 -1.66 -9.07 35.88
C TYR A 741 -1.14 -7.89 36.69
N LEU A 742 -0.17 -8.09 37.61
CA LEU A 742 0.28 -7.04 38.54
C LEU A 742 1.67 -6.46 38.26
N LYS A 743 2.20 -6.57 37.03
CA LYS A 743 3.56 -6.10 36.67
C LYS A 743 3.86 -4.63 36.98
N SER A 744 2.83 -3.78 37.10
CA SER A 744 2.91 -2.36 37.44
C SER A 744 2.72 -2.08 38.94
N LEU A 745 2.25 -3.04 39.72
CA LEU A 745 2.08 -2.92 41.16
C LEU A 745 3.44 -3.11 41.84
N ARG A 746 3.93 -2.07 42.51
CA ARG A 746 5.16 -2.11 43.30
C ARG A 746 4.85 -1.79 44.75
N ILE A 747 5.08 -2.76 45.63
CA ILE A 747 4.70 -2.69 47.06
C ILE A 747 5.90 -3.05 47.93
N ALA A 748 5.97 -2.47 49.13
CA ALA A 748 6.98 -2.83 50.13
C ALA A 748 6.30 -3.63 51.24
N ILE A 749 6.95 -4.69 51.70
CA ILE A 749 6.41 -5.57 52.75
C ILE A 749 7.53 -5.79 53.77
N VAL A 750 7.29 -5.39 55.03
CA VAL A 750 8.28 -5.44 56.12
C VAL A 750 7.73 -6.24 57.30
N GLY A 751 8.52 -7.21 57.76
CA GLY A 751 8.20 -8.13 58.86
C GLY A 751 8.18 -9.60 58.41
N ASP A 752 8.34 -10.51 59.37
CA ASP A 752 8.49 -11.97 59.14
C ASP A 752 7.35 -12.78 59.81
N HIS A 753 6.16 -12.20 59.93
CA HIS A 753 4.98 -12.88 60.47
C HIS A 753 4.24 -13.65 59.36
N ASN A 754 3.58 -14.77 59.70
CA ASN A 754 2.90 -15.64 58.73
C ASN A 754 1.96 -14.88 57.77
N GLU A 755 1.15 -13.95 58.28
CA GLU A 755 0.21 -13.14 57.46
C GLU A 755 0.93 -12.27 56.40
N VAL A 756 2.19 -11.91 56.67
CA VAL A 756 3.02 -11.08 55.80
C VAL A 756 3.76 -11.93 54.75
N ILE A 757 4.06 -13.20 55.09
CA ILE A 757 4.65 -14.19 54.18
C ILE A 757 3.63 -14.63 53.14
N ASP A 758 2.41 -14.98 53.56
CA ASP A 758 1.34 -15.39 52.64
C ASP A 758 1.00 -14.27 51.64
N LEU A 759 0.99 -13.02 52.12
CA LEU A 759 0.77 -11.83 51.27
C LEU A 759 1.91 -11.64 50.26
N ARG A 760 3.14 -11.93 50.65
CA ARG A 760 4.34 -11.84 49.81
C ARG A 760 4.27 -12.82 48.64
N GLU A 761 4.06 -14.10 48.95
CA GLU A 761 3.98 -15.17 47.95
C GLU A 761 2.82 -14.92 46.98
N ARG A 762 1.67 -14.48 47.50
CA ARG A 762 0.49 -14.16 46.69
C ARG A 762 0.68 -12.94 45.81
N ALA A 763 1.42 -11.92 46.25
CA ALA A 763 1.73 -10.76 45.41
C ALA A 763 2.70 -11.13 44.28
N GLU A 764 3.70 -11.96 44.57
CA GLU A 764 4.69 -12.41 43.57
C GLU A 764 4.08 -13.35 42.53
N SER A 765 3.18 -14.25 42.92
CA SER A 765 2.54 -15.19 41.99
C SER A 765 1.68 -14.48 40.93
N PHE A 766 1.07 -13.34 41.26
CA PHE A 766 0.33 -12.47 40.32
C PHE A 766 1.22 -11.44 39.60
N GLY A 767 2.54 -11.48 39.83
CA GLY A 767 3.55 -10.68 39.13
C GLY A 767 3.79 -9.28 39.69
N ALA A 768 3.40 -9.00 40.95
CA ALA A 768 3.72 -7.74 41.61
C ALA A 768 5.21 -7.64 41.96
N LYS A 769 5.76 -6.42 41.94
CA LYS A 769 7.17 -6.16 42.25
C LYS A 769 7.36 -5.79 43.71
N LEU A 770 7.99 -6.66 44.47
CA LEU A 770 8.33 -6.37 45.86
C LEU A 770 9.56 -5.46 45.95
N ALA A 771 9.38 -4.32 46.60
CA ALA A 771 10.41 -3.31 46.75
C ALA A 771 11.30 -3.62 47.96
N VAL A 772 12.56 -3.97 47.70
CA VAL A 772 13.60 -4.08 48.73
C VAL A 772 13.95 -2.70 49.32
N ASN A 773 13.93 -1.66 48.48
CA ASN A 773 14.16 -0.27 48.89
C ASN A 773 12.90 0.57 48.65
N VAL A 774 12.51 1.36 49.67
CA VAL A 774 11.37 2.28 49.61
C VAL A 774 11.73 3.50 48.76
N THR A 775 11.06 3.65 47.62
CA THR A 775 11.25 4.77 46.66
C THR A 775 9.89 5.34 46.30
N LYS A 776 9.84 6.51 45.63
CA LYS A 776 8.59 7.16 45.18
C LYS A 776 7.70 6.30 44.26
N THR A 777 8.22 5.18 43.75
CA THR A 777 7.48 4.25 42.88
C THR A 777 6.73 3.17 43.65
N VAL A 778 6.95 3.06 44.97
CA VAL A 778 6.22 2.15 45.85
C VAL A 778 4.85 2.76 46.16
N GLN A 779 3.78 2.03 45.86
CA GLN A 779 2.42 2.54 46.00
C GLN A 779 1.93 2.53 47.46
N TRP A 780 2.32 1.50 48.21
CA TRP A 780 2.03 1.36 49.63
C TRP A 780 3.00 0.36 50.28
N MET A 781 3.14 0.48 51.59
CA MET A 781 4.01 -0.34 52.41
C MET A 781 3.21 -1.06 53.50
N VAL A 782 3.36 -2.37 53.60
CA VAL A 782 2.76 -3.17 54.67
C VAL A 782 3.76 -3.32 55.80
N SER A 783 3.32 -3.03 57.03
CA SER A 783 4.10 -3.24 58.25
C SER A 783 3.21 -3.61 59.42
N THR A 784 3.68 -4.53 60.26
CA THR A 784 3.07 -4.85 61.56
C THR A 784 3.43 -3.86 62.66
N THR A 785 4.42 -2.99 62.42
CA THR A 785 4.93 -1.99 63.37
C THR A 785 4.94 -0.60 62.74
N PRO A 786 3.77 0.01 62.48
CA PRO A 786 3.65 1.24 61.69
C PRO A 786 4.36 2.47 62.30
N ASP A 787 4.63 2.45 63.62
CA ASP A 787 5.35 3.51 64.34
C ASP A 787 6.89 3.31 64.37
N ALA A 788 7.41 2.27 63.72
CA ALA A 788 8.85 2.03 63.67
C ALA A 788 9.62 3.21 63.04
N THR A 789 10.85 3.41 63.50
CA THR A 789 11.73 4.53 63.10
C THR A 789 12.92 4.08 62.28
N ASP A 790 12.88 2.87 61.72
CA ASP A 790 13.91 2.39 60.81
C ASP A 790 14.00 3.25 59.52
N SER A 791 15.05 3.01 58.74
CA SER A 791 15.31 3.76 57.51
C SER A 791 14.19 3.61 56.48
N GLY A 792 13.49 2.47 56.45
CA GLY A 792 12.37 2.18 55.55
C GLY A 792 11.12 3.00 55.89
N HIS A 793 10.66 2.95 57.14
CA HIS A 793 9.47 3.66 57.62
C HIS A 793 9.68 5.18 57.61
N THR A 794 10.88 5.65 57.95
CA THR A 794 11.23 7.08 57.88
C THR A 794 11.21 7.59 56.43
N THR A 795 11.70 6.78 55.48
CA THR A 795 11.69 7.10 54.05
C THR A 795 10.28 7.08 53.48
N ALA A 796 9.45 6.09 53.86
CA ALA A 796 8.05 6.00 53.46
C ALA A 796 7.27 7.26 53.86
N ARG A 797 7.40 7.70 55.13
CA ARG A 797 6.76 8.93 55.63
C ARG A 797 7.24 10.17 54.90
N LYS A 798 8.55 10.31 54.68
CA LYS A 798 9.14 11.45 53.94
C LYS A 798 8.64 11.53 52.50
N LEU A 799 8.37 10.38 51.87
CA LEU A 799 7.89 10.29 50.50
C LEU A 799 6.36 10.28 50.38
N GLY A 800 5.63 10.30 51.50
CA GLY A 800 4.16 10.27 51.53
C GLY A 800 3.57 8.93 51.11
N ILE A 801 4.32 7.83 51.25
CA ILE A 801 3.86 6.48 50.90
C ILE A 801 3.01 5.94 52.06
N PRO A 802 1.77 5.49 51.82
CA PRO A 802 0.91 4.94 52.86
C PRO A 802 1.52 3.70 53.51
N ILE A 803 1.60 3.71 54.85
CA ILE A 803 1.95 2.54 55.66
C ILE A 803 0.64 1.94 56.17
N ILE A 804 0.37 0.69 55.83
CA ILE A 804 -0.91 0.01 56.08
C ILE A 804 -0.70 -1.30 56.82
N THR A 805 -1.75 -1.78 57.48
CA THR A 805 -1.74 -3.06 58.18
C THR A 805 -1.74 -4.24 57.21
N PRO A 806 -1.29 -5.45 57.63
CA PRO A 806 -1.35 -6.65 56.78
C PRO A 806 -2.76 -6.97 56.25
N ALA A 807 -3.79 -6.83 57.09
CA ALA A 807 -5.19 -7.04 56.69
C ALA A 807 -5.65 -6.07 55.59
N GLU A 808 -5.30 -4.78 55.73
CA GLU A 808 -5.58 -3.77 54.70
C GLU A 808 -4.75 -4.01 53.43
N GLY A 809 -3.50 -4.48 53.57
CA GLY A 809 -2.64 -4.87 52.45
C GLY A 809 -3.22 -6.03 51.65
N ALA A 810 -3.76 -7.04 52.32
CA ALA A 810 -4.44 -8.17 51.68
C ALA A 810 -5.68 -7.72 50.90
N THR A 811 -6.52 -6.87 51.50
CA THR A 811 -7.71 -6.33 50.82
C THR A 811 -7.34 -5.51 49.57
N ARG A 812 -6.31 -4.65 49.67
CA ARG A 812 -5.85 -3.86 48.52
C ARG A 812 -5.22 -4.72 47.42
N LEU A 813 -4.55 -5.80 47.77
CA LEU A 813 -4.02 -6.75 46.80
C LEU A 813 -5.17 -7.49 46.09
N ASP A 814 -6.18 -7.95 46.82
CA ASP A 814 -7.36 -8.62 46.26
C ASP A 814 -8.15 -7.71 45.31
N ASP A 815 -8.30 -6.43 45.67
CA ASP A 815 -8.94 -5.44 44.80
C ASP A 815 -8.12 -5.18 43.53
N ALA A 816 -6.79 -5.10 43.64
CA ALA A 816 -5.91 -4.93 42.49
C ALA A 816 -5.92 -6.14 41.55
N ILE A 817 -5.97 -7.36 42.10
CA ILE A 817 -6.11 -8.60 41.32
C ILE A 817 -7.42 -8.56 40.54
N ARG A 818 -8.54 -8.32 41.23
CA ARG A 818 -9.88 -8.29 40.63
C ARG A 818 -10.00 -7.24 39.53
N GLU A 819 -9.43 -6.06 39.74
CA GLU A 819 -9.42 -4.99 38.74
C GLU A 819 -8.57 -5.36 37.51
N ALA A 820 -7.42 -6.00 37.72
CA ALA A 820 -6.54 -6.44 36.64
C ALA A 820 -7.16 -7.58 35.82
N GLU A 821 -7.84 -8.54 36.45
CA GLU A 821 -8.58 -9.62 35.80
C GLU A 821 -9.74 -9.08 34.96
N LEU A 822 -10.52 -8.12 35.50
CA LEU A 822 -11.63 -7.49 34.78
C LEU A 822 -11.12 -6.76 33.53
N LYS A 823 -10.04 -5.97 33.66
CA LYS A 823 -9.40 -5.28 32.53
C LYS A 823 -8.85 -6.25 31.49
N ALA A 824 -8.27 -7.37 31.93
CA ALA A 824 -7.77 -8.40 31.03
C ALA A 824 -8.91 -9.08 30.25
N TYR A 825 -10.01 -9.40 30.92
CA TYR A 825 -11.21 -9.95 30.31
C TYR A 825 -11.82 -9.00 29.27
N GLU A 826 -11.97 -7.71 29.61
CA GLU A 826 -12.46 -6.69 28.69
C GLU A 826 -11.55 -6.52 27.48
N ARG A 827 -10.24 -6.47 27.70
CA ARG A 827 -9.23 -6.40 26.64
C ARG A 827 -9.28 -7.62 25.72
N GLN A 828 -9.42 -8.82 26.28
CA GLN A 828 -9.55 -10.05 25.49
C GLN A 828 -10.82 -10.02 24.64
N ARG A 829 -11.96 -9.64 25.24
CA ARG A 829 -13.23 -9.50 24.53
C ARG A 829 -13.17 -8.46 23.41
N GLU A 830 -12.40 -7.39 23.59
CA GLU A 830 -12.17 -6.38 22.55
C GLU A 830 -11.27 -6.92 21.43
N LEU A 831 -10.18 -7.63 21.76
CA LEU A 831 -9.34 -8.31 20.78
C LEU A 831 -10.12 -9.33 19.96
N ASP A 832 -10.95 -10.15 20.60
CA ASP A 832 -11.80 -11.15 19.95
C ASP A 832 -12.83 -10.48 19.03
N ARG A 833 -13.43 -9.38 19.46
CA ARG A 833 -14.35 -8.58 18.64
C ARG A 833 -13.64 -8.00 17.41
N HIS A 834 -12.42 -7.48 17.58
CA HIS A 834 -11.62 -6.98 16.46
C HIS A 834 -11.15 -8.11 15.52
N ALA A 835 -10.83 -9.29 16.05
CA ALA A 835 -10.52 -10.47 15.25
C ALA A 835 -11.75 -10.92 14.44
N ALA A 836 -12.92 -11.01 15.06
CA ALA A 836 -14.17 -11.36 14.39
C ALA A 836 -14.56 -10.35 13.31
N LEU A 837 -14.40 -9.04 13.56
CA LEU A 837 -14.66 -8.00 12.55
C LEU A 837 -13.66 -8.06 11.39
N ARG A 838 -12.39 -8.38 11.66
CA ARG A 838 -11.38 -8.61 10.61
C ARG A 838 -11.76 -9.82 9.75
N GLN A 839 -12.17 -10.91 10.39
CA GLN A 839 -12.62 -12.12 9.71
C GLN A 839 -13.84 -11.83 8.84
N GLN A 840 -14.88 -11.18 9.39
CA GLN A 840 -16.07 -10.82 8.64
C GLN A 840 -15.74 -9.96 7.40
N ARG A 841 -14.85 -8.96 7.54
CA ARG A 841 -14.42 -8.13 6.39
C ARG A 841 -13.64 -8.94 5.36
N ALA A 842 -12.83 -9.89 5.79
CA ALA A 842 -12.12 -10.79 4.90
C ALA A 842 -13.13 -11.67 4.13
N ASP A 843 -14.12 -12.22 4.82
CA ASP A 843 -15.17 -13.05 4.23
C ASP A 843 -16.04 -12.24 3.24
N GLU A 844 -16.41 -11.00 3.57
CA GLU A 844 -17.13 -10.08 2.68
C GLU A 844 -16.31 -9.71 1.43
N ALA A 845 -15.01 -9.47 1.60
CA ALA A 845 -14.09 -9.19 0.49
C ALA A 845 -13.88 -10.43 -0.40
N ASP A 846 -13.83 -11.63 0.19
CA ASP A 846 -13.67 -12.89 -0.53
C ASP A 846 -14.95 -13.27 -1.29
N ALA A 847 -16.12 -13.07 -0.68
CA ALA A 847 -17.42 -13.29 -1.30
C ALA A 847 -17.68 -12.41 -2.53
N TYR A 848 -17.02 -11.24 -2.62
CA TYR A 848 -17.16 -10.32 -3.75
C TYR A 848 -16.64 -10.93 -5.07
N TRP A 849 -15.60 -11.76 -5.01
CA TRP A 849 -14.92 -12.31 -6.19
C TRP A 849 -15.40 -13.70 -6.60
N ARG A 850 -16.00 -14.45 -5.66
CA ARG A 850 -16.41 -15.85 -5.91
C ARG A 850 -17.64 -15.92 -6.82
N PRO A 851 -17.50 -16.43 -8.06
CA PRO A 851 -18.66 -16.71 -8.90
C PRO A 851 -19.48 -17.86 -8.31
N THR A 852 -20.78 -17.89 -8.61
CA THR A 852 -21.69 -18.96 -8.20
C THR A 852 -22.10 -19.82 -9.39
N TRP A 853 -22.47 -21.08 -9.16
CA TRP A 853 -22.92 -21.95 -10.25
C TRP A 853 -24.27 -21.51 -10.80
N ARG A 854 -24.39 -21.41 -12.13
CA ARG A 854 -25.67 -21.16 -12.78
C ARG A 854 -26.59 -22.37 -12.65
N SER A 855 -27.88 -22.13 -12.39
CA SER A 855 -28.90 -23.17 -12.46
C SER A 855 -28.99 -23.82 -13.84
N THR A 856 -28.80 -23.03 -14.91
CA THR A 856 -28.80 -23.51 -16.31
C THR A 856 -27.51 -23.08 -17.00
N GLU A 857 -26.87 -24.00 -17.72
CA GLU A 857 -25.68 -23.70 -18.51
C GLU A 857 -26.04 -22.90 -19.76
N LEU A 858 -25.16 -22.01 -20.19
CA LEU A 858 -25.37 -21.22 -21.40
C LEU A 858 -24.92 -22.00 -22.64
N ASP A 859 -25.73 -21.99 -23.71
CA ASP A 859 -25.37 -22.63 -24.99
C ASP A 859 -24.25 -21.89 -25.75
N ARG A 860 -24.00 -20.63 -25.40
CA ARG A 860 -22.97 -19.75 -25.99
C ARG A 860 -22.37 -18.82 -24.94
N ASP A 861 -21.23 -18.21 -25.27
CA ASP A 861 -20.60 -17.25 -24.38
C ASP A 861 -21.51 -16.02 -24.21
N PRO A 862 -21.67 -15.51 -22.98
CA PRO A 862 -22.36 -14.25 -22.76
C PRO A 862 -21.60 -13.11 -23.46
N GLU A 863 -22.33 -12.17 -24.06
CA GLU A 863 -21.71 -10.96 -24.62
C GLU A 863 -20.93 -10.21 -23.53
N PRO A 864 -19.83 -9.51 -23.89
CA PRO A 864 -19.11 -8.66 -22.96
C PRO A 864 -20.10 -7.70 -22.31
N GLN A 865 -20.22 -7.77 -20.99
CA GLN A 865 -21.08 -6.84 -20.27
C GLN A 865 -20.46 -5.43 -20.34
N PRO A 866 -21.26 -4.37 -20.47
CA PRO A 866 -20.80 -3.00 -20.78
C PRO A 866 -19.91 -2.33 -19.71
N TRP A 867 -19.54 -3.03 -18.65
CA TRP A 867 -18.59 -2.58 -17.63
C TRP A 867 -17.14 -3.06 -17.86
N TYR A 868 -16.87 -3.69 -19.00
CA TYR A 868 -15.53 -4.14 -19.41
C TYR A 868 -14.76 -3.14 -20.29
N ASP A 869 -15.36 -1.99 -20.64
CA ASP A 869 -14.71 -0.91 -21.41
C ASP A 869 -14.01 0.13 -20.51
#